data_AF-A0A3S1FFT6-F1
#
_entry.id   AF-A0A3S1FFT6-F1
#
_cell.length_a   1.000
_cell.length_b   1.000
_cell.length_c   1.000
_cell.angle_alpha   90.00
_cell.angle_beta   90.00
_cell.angle_gamma   90.00
#
_symmetry.space_group_name_H-M   'P 1'
#
loop_
_entity.id
_entity.type
_entity.pdbx_description
1 polymer ?
#
loop_
_entity_poly.entity_id
_entity_poly.type
_entity_poly.pdbx_seq_one_letter_code
_entity_poly.pdbx_strand_id
1 'polypeptide(L)'
;MIGTDDIVLSFYQSDDTVGDIQAAAQGIIDQAQAAADVATGAMTTVIDPQFATKATAEAFYPPIAPTYIRTAFYDSSQVAGSGAVYRKNGTNVGDLVITLSDGMTKTGYTLASIPVAASMLGARGGGANATAAISALLAGSYPHVLIDGSYQTDGNHTISTAKKRVECLGGSALILRAPVGTVTGHHPVIDIAADDVLIDGDLTIDGGSHAGYQASIGIRVGLSTGARRKRPTIRGVKVRNLGLAGVMALCVDSPTIEDIDGYNIVTPTGGEFGDTVYVAGVRKPIVRNIRSAKCKRDGVVLTYTGNLNTTDVLVDGVFADAHLDNPSAGVWVEMTGARDPRGIITNVVANDCLVGVAATDANSEIVISNVKAIGNRLSGSSAGNVFGVQIQSGRLDNWYIDRYNTALQLEPNGEFQFALSSQVGSFATGETVSGGTSGSAGTLRFQHFEIVITGSTVDYELGETVTGGSSGATGILVDFFANVLRVLPISGTFQAGETISGGTSAIAKTANSATRRIYVRGSAGIFPAGETITGATSGATAVIAAPYQTPLAIGPGTLMNCSTDAVVVANVVTPASLSLSGIRGNTQSHGIRFNLSVGQRLRKASLRDIALKNSTSIGVAFRVTTGGAIDEMLVDGFDMTEWVGDGTGSSITAGIVTRFIGGNNPGLQGTSSVPTNLTVNTTLSGLHNRALCHNNGAGATRTHTLPPAVPGLRIGFAGVHATHVMNIEPNGTDTIKGGGAGKYLILDPGERVTLEAYTVGLWVVSSAIGWSGDFEA
;
A
#
# COMPACT_ATOMS: atom_id res chain seq x y z
N MET A 1 45.92 10.19 -126.60
CA MET A 1 47.15 10.28 -125.82
C MET A 1 46.89 11.33 -124.75
N ILE A 2 47.12 10.97 -123.46
CA ILE A 2 47.08 11.84 -122.26
C ILE A 2 45.66 12.34 -121.89
N GLY A 3 45.11 12.22 -120.69
CA GLY A 3 45.49 11.72 -119.38
C GLY A 3 44.32 12.09 -118.45
N THR A 4 43.73 11.15 -117.73
CA THR A 4 42.65 11.42 -116.77
C THR A 4 43.28 11.91 -115.48
N ASP A 5 43.40 13.22 -115.31
CA ASP A 5 43.81 13.81 -114.04
C ASP A 5 42.59 13.87 -113.10
N ASP A 6 42.80 13.33 -111.91
CA ASP A 6 41.88 13.31 -110.78
C ASP A 6 41.52 14.73 -110.34
N ILE A 7 40.21 15.01 -110.21
CA ILE A 7 39.73 16.17 -109.44
C ILE A 7 39.65 15.73 -107.98
N VAL A 8 40.71 15.99 -107.21
CA VAL A 8 40.66 15.95 -105.74
C VAL A 8 40.18 17.31 -105.23
N LEU A 9 38.89 17.41 -104.92
CA LEU A 9 38.33 18.50 -104.12
C LEU A 9 38.76 18.30 -102.66
N SER A 10 39.83 18.97 -102.25
CA SER A 10 40.23 19.09 -100.84
C SER A 10 39.60 20.35 -100.25
N PHE A 11 38.61 20.19 -99.38
CA PHE A 11 38.12 21.27 -98.53
C PHE A 11 39.10 21.45 -97.38
N TYR A 12 40.08 22.35 -97.53
CA TYR A 12 40.81 22.86 -96.38
C TYR A 12 39.82 23.70 -95.54
N GLN A 13 39.40 23.19 -94.38
CA GLN A 13 38.96 24.09 -93.32
C GLN A 13 40.19 24.90 -92.92
N SER A 14 40.11 26.23 -92.95
CA SER A 14 41.23 27.11 -92.62
C SER A 14 41.79 26.77 -91.24
N ASP A 15 43.12 26.81 -91.11
CA ASP A 15 43.82 26.55 -89.83
C ASP A 15 43.27 27.41 -88.68
N ASP A 16 42.75 28.60 -88.99
CA ASP A 16 42.06 29.49 -88.04
C ASP A 16 40.84 28.83 -87.37
N THR A 17 40.03 28.06 -88.11
CA THR A 17 38.85 27.37 -87.57
C THR A 17 39.23 26.22 -86.64
N VAL A 18 40.34 25.54 -86.94
CA VAL A 18 40.84 24.44 -86.09
C VAL A 18 41.46 25.00 -84.81
N GLY A 19 42.19 26.13 -84.91
CA GLY A 19 42.73 26.85 -83.76
C GLY A 19 41.64 27.40 -82.83
N ASP A 20 40.58 28.00 -83.38
CA ASP A 20 39.45 28.50 -82.60
C ASP A 20 38.67 27.38 -81.90
N ILE A 21 38.50 26.23 -82.56
CA ILE A 21 37.85 25.06 -81.96
C ILE A 21 38.73 24.47 -80.84
N GLN A 22 40.05 24.39 -81.01
CA GLN A 22 40.96 23.94 -79.95
C GLN A 22 40.96 24.90 -78.75
N ALA A 23 40.99 26.21 -78.98
CA ALA A 23 40.93 27.21 -77.92
C ALA A 23 39.60 27.15 -77.16
N ALA A 24 38.47 27.02 -77.86
CA ALA A 24 37.15 26.86 -77.25
C ALA A 24 37.02 25.53 -76.49
N ALA A 25 37.55 24.43 -77.04
CA ALA A 25 37.56 23.14 -76.36
C ALA A 25 38.42 23.16 -75.09
N GLN A 26 39.59 23.81 -75.13
CA GLN A 26 40.43 24.00 -73.95
C GLN A 26 39.73 24.86 -72.90
N GLY A 27 39.06 25.94 -73.29
CA GLY A 27 38.26 26.77 -72.39
C GLY A 27 37.13 25.99 -71.71
N ILE A 28 36.45 25.09 -72.44
CA ILE A 28 35.41 24.20 -71.88
C ILE A 28 36.03 23.17 -70.93
N ILE A 29 37.18 22.59 -71.26
CA ILE A 29 37.90 21.65 -70.39
C ILE A 29 38.33 22.34 -69.09
N ASP A 30 38.87 23.56 -69.18
CA ASP A 30 39.29 24.33 -68.01
C ASP A 30 38.07 24.69 -67.12
N GLN A 31 36.93 25.05 -67.72
CA GLN A 31 35.70 25.31 -66.99
C GLN A 31 35.11 24.05 -66.36
N ALA A 32 35.15 22.91 -67.07
CA ALA A 32 34.70 21.63 -66.56
C ALA A 32 35.61 21.13 -65.43
N GLN A 33 36.92 21.35 -65.53
CA GLN A 33 37.89 21.04 -64.48
C GLN A 33 37.68 21.94 -63.27
N ALA A 34 37.48 23.25 -63.46
CA ALA A 34 37.17 24.16 -62.36
C ALA A 34 35.84 23.79 -61.66
N ALA A 35 34.80 23.40 -62.43
CA ALA A 35 33.55 22.92 -61.87
C ALA A 35 33.71 21.57 -61.14
N ALA A 36 34.53 20.67 -61.68
CA ALA A 36 34.86 19.38 -61.05
C ALA A 36 35.69 19.58 -59.77
N ASP A 37 36.59 20.55 -59.73
CA ASP A 37 37.40 20.90 -58.55
C ASP A 37 36.54 21.55 -57.46
N VAL A 38 35.58 22.43 -57.84
CA VAL A 38 34.57 22.98 -56.93
C VAL A 38 33.65 21.87 -56.39
N ALA A 39 33.20 20.97 -57.26
CA ALA A 39 32.36 19.83 -56.87
C ALA A 39 33.13 18.83 -55.99
N THR A 40 34.41 18.56 -56.27
CA THR A 40 35.28 17.67 -55.48
C THR A 40 35.65 18.31 -54.14
N GLY A 41 35.84 19.63 -54.10
CA GLY A 41 35.95 20.41 -52.87
C GLY A 41 34.67 20.39 -52.03
N ALA A 42 33.50 20.30 -52.67
CA ALA A 42 32.21 20.14 -51.99
C ALA A 42 31.89 18.69 -51.57
N MET A 43 32.49 17.68 -52.23
CA MET A 43 32.19 16.25 -52.02
C MET A 43 33.16 15.50 -51.11
N THR A 44 34.32 16.05 -50.74
CA THR A 44 35.30 15.32 -49.93
C THR A 44 35.10 15.54 -48.43
N THR A 45 34.90 14.41 -47.73
CA THR A 45 34.79 14.18 -46.28
C THR A 45 33.48 14.61 -45.59
N VAL A 46 32.65 13.60 -45.28
CA VAL A 46 31.65 13.52 -44.20
C VAL A 46 31.35 14.88 -43.54
N ILE A 47 30.28 15.56 -43.97
CA ILE A 47 29.87 16.87 -43.43
C ILE A 47 29.27 16.76 -42.01
N ASP A 48 29.81 15.87 -41.17
CA ASP A 48 29.48 15.70 -39.75
C ASP A 48 30.77 15.81 -38.91
N PRO A 49 31.41 16.99 -38.86
CA PRO A 49 32.65 17.19 -38.14
C PRO A 49 32.48 16.86 -36.65
N GLN A 50 33.51 16.24 -36.05
CA GLN A 50 33.60 16.05 -34.61
C GLN A 50 34.65 16.99 -34.02
N PHE A 51 34.22 17.87 -33.13
CA PHE A 51 35.07 18.81 -32.43
C PHE A 51 35.36 18.36 -31.00
N ALA A 52 36.44 18.83 -30.40
CA ALA A 52 36.78 18.50 -29.02
C ALA A 52 35.72 19.02 -28.02
N THR A 53 35.22 20.24 -28.24
CA THR A 53 34.27 20.94 -27.36
C THR A 53 33.20 21.70 -28.14
N LYS A 54 32.14 22.14 -27.45
CA LYS A 54 31.13 23.04 -28.04
C LYS A 54 31.74 24.35 -28.53
N ALA A 55 32.59 24.99 -27.73
CA ALA A 55 33.25 26.24 -28.11
C ALA A 55 34.12 26.10 -29.38
N THR A 56 34.84 24.98 -29.52
CA THR A 56 35.62 24.71 -30.75
C THR A 56 34.74 24.46 -31.98
N ALA A 57 33.53 23.93 -31.78
CA ALA A 57 32.56 23.77 -32.86
C ALA A 57 31.91 25.11 -33.26
N GLU A 58 31.63 26.00 -32.31
CA GLU A 58 31.09 27.35 -32.58
C GLU A 58 32.10 28.24 -33.32
N ALA A 59 33.40 27.97 -33.14
CA ALA A 59 34.48 28.60 -33.90
C ALA A 59 34.71 27.98 -35.30
N PHE A 60 33.84 27.08 -35.76
CA PHE A 60 33.94 26.49 -37.09
C PHE A 60 33.32 27.43 -38.16
N TYR A 61 34.10 27.79 -39.18
CA TYR A 61 33.68 28.71 -40.25
C TYR A 61 33.70 28.06 -41.64
N PRO A 62 32.77 27.14 -41.95
CA PRO A 62 32.72 26.47 -43.24
C PRO A 62 32.06 27.34 -44.32
N PRO A 63 32.37 27.12 -45.61
CA PRO A 63 31.65 27.74 -46.72
C PRO A 63 30.21 27.21 -46.86
N ILE A 64 29.96 25.97 -46.44
CA ILE A 64 28.64 25.32 -46.46
C ILE A 64 28.38 24.72 -45.08
N ALA A 65 27.22 25.06 -44.50
CA ALA A 65 26.81 24.54 -43.18
C ALA A 65 26.59 23.01 -43.19
N PRO A 66 27.29 22.25 -42.33
CA PRO A 66 27.04 20.84 -42.02
C PRO A 66 25.60 20.46 -41.75
N THR A 67 25.24 19.21 -41.99
CA THR A 67 23.93 18.67 -41.56
C THR A 67 23.95 18.33 -40.08
N TYR A 68 25.05 17.75 -39.60
CA TYR A 68 25.27 17.52 -38.18
C TYR A 68 26.61 18.08 -37.71
N ILE A 69 26.71 18.36 -36.43
CA ILE A 69 27.95 18.70 -35.74
C ILE A 69 28.04 17.81 -34.50
N ARG A 70 29.19 17.19 -34.27
CA ARG A 70 29.45 16.37 -33.08
C ARG A 70 30.47 17.05 -32.18
N THR A 71 30.32 16.88 -30.88
CA THR A 71 31.33 17.27 -29.89
C THR A 71 31.73 16.06 -29.06
N ALA A 72 33.03 15.90 -28.78
CA ALA A 72 33.53 14.86 -27.88
C ALA A 72 33.18 15.17 -26.42
N PHE A 73 33.19 16.46 -26.05
CA PHE A 73 32.83 16.96 -24.72
C PHE A 73 32.03 18.25 -24.84
N TYR A 74 31.37 18.68 -23.76
CA TYR A 74 30.75 19.99 -23.71
C TYR A 74 31.81 21.11 -23.69
N ASP A 75 32.78 20.99 -22.78
CA ASP A 75 33.86 21.97 -22.58
C ASP A 75 35.21 21.29 -22.24
N SER A 76 36.22 22.10 -21.94
CA SER A 76 37.58 21.64 -21.63
C SER A 76 37.71 20.83 -20.34
N SER A 77 36.66 20.75 -19.51
CA SER A 77 36.64 19.92 -18.29
C SER A 77 36.48 18.43 -18.61
N GLN A 78 36.16 18.08 -19.86
CA GLN A 78 36.13 16.70 -20.37
C GLN A 78 35.30 15.73 -19.52
N VAL A 79 34.13 16.17 -19.05
CA VAL A 79 33.20 15.31 -18.32
C VAL A 79 32.76 14.15 -19.20
N ALA A 80 32.96 12.91 -18.76
CA ALA A 80 32.57 11.73 -19.51
C ALA A 80 31.06 11.77 -19.82
N GLY A 81 30.69 11.42 -21.06
CA GLY A 81 29.28 11.46 -21.50
C GLY A 81 28.75 12.85 -21.90
N SER A 82 29.51 13.93 -21.70
CA SER A 82 29.10 15.30 -22.07
C SER A 82 29.16 15.62 -23.57
N GLY A 83 29.68 14.71 -24.38
CA GLY A 83 29.70 14.82 -25.84
C GLY A 83 28.28 14.78 -26.43
N ALA A 84 28.06 15.49 -27.52
CA ALA A 84 26.72 15.71 -28.07
C ALA A 84 26.68 15.65 -29.60
N VAL A 85 25.51 15.31 -30.14
CA VAL A 85 25.21 15.41 -31.57
C VAL A 85 24.19 16.53 -31.77
N TYR A 86 24.53 17.50 -32.61
CA TYR A 86 23.67 18.63 -32.97
C TYR A 86 23.24 18.50 -34.42
N ARG A 87 21.96 18.73 -34.70
CA ARG A 87 21.37 18.69 -36.04
C ARG A 87 21.07 20.11 -36.50
N LYS A 88 21.44 20.42 -37.74
CA LYS A 88 21.17 21.70 -38.39
C LYS A 88 19.69 22.06 -38.26
N ASN A 89 19.44 23.28 -37.80
CA ASN A 89 18.12 23.88 -37.64
C ASN A 89 18.20 25.40 -37.93
N GLY A 90 17.13 26.14 -37.64
CA GLY A 90 17.20 27.59 -37.46
C GLY A 90 18.02 28.00 -36.23
N THR A 91 18.11 29.30 -35.96
CA THR A 91 18.84 29.90 -34.83
C THR A 91 17.92 30.14 -33.64
N ASN A 92 17.61 29.11 -32.85
CA ASN A 92 16.84 29.24 -31.62
C ASN A 92 17.75 29.47 -30.40
N VAL A 93 17.15 29.92 -29.29
CA VAL A 93 17.85 30.09 -28.01
C VAL A 93 18.34 28.72 -27.52
N GLY A 94 19.63 28.63 -27.19
CA GLY A 94 20.28 27.40 -26.69
C GLY A 94 20.91 26.53 -27.78
N ASP A 95 20.67 26.82 -29.06
CA ASP A 95 21.33 26.13 -30.17
C ASP A 95 22.84 26.40 -30.18
N LEU A 96 23.59 25.45 -30.74
CA LEU A 96 24.97 25.70 -31.17
C LEU A 96 24.90 26.52 -32.46
N VAL A 97 25.59 27.65 -32.52
CA VAL A 97 25.56 28.54 -33.70
C VAL A 97 26.95 28.67 -34.29
N ILE A 98 27.06 28.45 -35.60
CA ILE A 98 28.26 28.73 -36.38
C ILE A 98 28.02 29.92 -37.32
N THR A 99 29.10 30.58 -37.71
CA THR A 99 29.08 31.60 -38.77
C THR A 99 29.73 31.03 -40.02
N LEU A 100 29.13 31.22 -41.19
CA LEU A 100 29.72 30.74 -42.44
C LEU A 100 30.92 31.59 -42.84
N SER A 101 31.70 31.13 -43.81
CA SER A 101 32.92 31.82 -44.29
C SER A 101 32.67 33.21 -44.89
N ASP A 102 31.40 33.59 -45.13
CA ASP A 102 31.00 34.94 -45.54
C ASP A 102 31.04 35.97 -44.38
N GLY A 103 31.27 35.51 -43.14
CA GLY A 103 31.34 36.34 -41.94
C GLY A 103 30.00 36.93 -41.48
N MET A 104 28.90 36.60 -42.16
CA MET A 104 27.59 37.24 -41.98
C MET A 104 26.49 36.21 -41.68
N THR A 105 26.48 35.09 -42.39
CA THR A 105 25.41 34.09 -42.29
C THR A 105 25.60 33.21 -41.05
N LYS A 106 24.59 33.18 -40.19
CA LYS A 106 24.56 32.31 -39.00
C LYS A 106 23.69 31.08 -39.26
N THR A 107 24.18 29.91 -38.86
CA THR A 107 23.41 28.66 -38.89
C THR A 107 23.34 28.06 -37.49
N GLY A 108 22.14 27.73 -37.04
CA GLY A 108 21.91 27.09 -35.75
C GLY A 108 21.84 25.56 -35.85
N TYR A 109 22.17 24.90 -34.75
CA TYR A 109 22.12 23.45 -34.62
C TYR A 109 21.49 23.08 -33.29
N THR A 110 20.36 22.38 -33.34
CA THR A 110 19.66 21.91 -32.15
C THR A 110 20.22 20.59 -31.67
N LEU A 111 20.37 20.46 -30.36
CA LEU A 111 20.80 19.22 -29.71
C LEU A 111 19.85 18.07 -30.06
N ALA A 112 20.38 17.02 -30.69
CA ALA A 112 19.61 15.90 -31.26
C ALA A 112 19.87 14.55 -30.55
N SER A 113 20.67 14.54 -29.47
CA SER A 113 20.87 13.36 -28.63
C SER A 113 19.57 12.94 -27.94
N ILE A 114 19.33 11.62 -27.81
CA ILE A 114 18.18 11.07 -27.07
C ILE A 114 18.69 9.87 -26.23
N PRO A 115 18.56 9.90 -24.90
CA PRO A 115 18.12 11.05 -24.10
C PRO A 115 19.12 12.22 -24.16
N VAL A 116 18.64 13.44 -23.93
CA VAL A 116 19.54 14.57 -23.66
C VAL A 116 20.00 14.49 -22.21
N ALA A 117 21.31 14.47 -21.97
CA ALA A 117 21.88 14.42 -20.62
C ALA A 117 22.18 15.82 -20.06
N ALA A 118 22.16 15.95 -18.73
CA ALA A 118 22.51 17.21 -18.06
C ALA A 118 23.94 17.65 -18.40
N SER A 119 24.89 16.71 -18.44
CA SER A 119 26.29 16.98 -18.80
C SER A 119 26.46 17.52 -20.22
N MET A 120 25.60 17.14 -21.19
CA MET A 120 25.59 17.68 -22.56
C MET A 120 25.16 19.15 -22.63
N LEU A 121 24.55 19.67 -21.55
CA LEU A 121 24.18 21.08 -21.39
C LEU A 121 25.15 21.83 -20.46
N GLY A 122 26.25 21.19 -20.06
CA GLY A 122 27.30 21.78 -19.23
C GLY A 122 27.11 21.58 -17.73
N ALA A 123 26.24 20.68 -17.29
CA ALA A 123 26.15 20.34 -15.87
C ALA A 123 27.44 19.65 -15.41
N ARG A 124 27.97 20.08 -14.26
CA ARG A 124 29.22 19.56 -13.68
C ARG A 124 28.98 19.10 -12.24
N GLY A 125 29.54 17.94 -11.89
CA GLY A 125 29.56 17.45 -10.52
C GLY A 125 30.59 18.18 -9.64
N GLY A 126 30.79 17.69 -8.41
CA GLY A 126 31.86 18.17 -7.53
C GLY A 126 31.61 19.55 -6.91
N GLY A 127 30.35 19.97 -6.78
CA GLY A 127 29.97 21.23 -6.10
C GLY A 127 29.87 22.46 -7.01
N ALA A 128 30.06 22.31 -8.32
CA ALA A 128 29.80 23.39 -9.27
C ALA A 128 28.28 23.68 -9.37
N ASN A 129 27.93 24.95 -9.58
CA ASN A 129 26.52 25.33 -9.78
C ASN A 129 26.03 24.87 -11.15
N ALA A 130 25.19 23.84 -11.16
CA ALA A 130 24.58 23.29 -12.38
C ALA A 130 23.20 23.91 -12.71
N THR A 131 22.75 24.94 -11.98
CA THR A 131 21.38 25.48 -12.07
C THR A 131 20.95 25.79 -13.51
N ALA A 132 21.82 26.45 -14.29
CA ALA A 132 21.51 26.82 -15.67
C ALA A 132 21.35 25.60 -16.58
N ALA A 133 22.23 24.61 -16.46
CA ALA A 133 22.20 23.39 -17.26
C ALA A 133 20.97 22.53 -16.94
N ILE A 134 20.66 22.34 -15.65
CA ILE A 134 19.48 21.58 -15.22
C ILE A 134 18.18 22.30 -15.61
N SER A 135 18.14 23.63 -15.51
CA SER A 135 16.98 24.42 -15.96
C SER A 135 16.77 24.29 -17.47
N ALA A 136 17.84 24.36 -18.26
CA ALA A 136 17.77 24.17 -19.71
C ALA A 136 17.32 22.75 -20.08
N LEU A 137 17.77 21.73 -19.34
CA LEU A 137 17.38 20.33 -19.53
C LEU A 137 15.87 20.15 -19.33
N LEU A 138 15.36 20.63 -18.20
CA LEU A 138 13.99 20.39 -17.75
C LEU A 138 12.97 21.29 -18.45
N ALA A 139 13.32 22.53 -18.77
CA ALA A 139 12.44 23.46 -19.50
C ALA A 139 12.54 23.31 -21.02
N GLY A 140 13.62 22.75 -21.54
CA GLY A 140 13.84 22.59 -22.99
C GLY A 140 12.82 21.66 -23.64
N SER A 141 12.65 21.77 -24.95
CA SER A 141 11.69 20.98 -25.75
C SER A 141 12.09 19.51 -25.96
N TYR A 142 12.94 18.96 -25.10
CA TYR A 142 13.43 17.59 -25.18
C TYR A 142 12.39 16.63 -24.58
N PRO A 143 11.85 15.66 -25.34
CA PRO A 143 10.82 14.74 -24.84
C PRO A 143 11.39 13.72 -23.83
N HIS A 144 12.67 13.39 -23.92
CA HIS A 144 13.34 12.44 -23.03
C HIS A 144 14.70 13.00 -22.60
N VAL A 145 14.85 13.18 -21.29
CA VAL A 145 16.04 13.75 -20.66
C VAL A 145 16.59 12.82 -19.59
N LEU A 146 17.88 12.96 -19.31
CA LEU A 146 18.64 12.15 -18.37
C LEU A 146 19.36 13.05 -17.37
N ILE A 147 19.10 12.85 -16.07
CA ILE A 147 19.99 13.34 -15.02
C ILE A 147 21.05 12.24 -14.84
N ASP A 148 22.27 12.51 -15.31
CA ASP A 148 23.34 11.52 -15.45
C ASP A 148 24.39 11.56 -14.34
N GLY A 149 24.14 12.34 -13.28
CA GLY A 149 25.09 12.51 -12.19
C GLY A 149 24.52 13.25 -10.98
N SER A 150 25.42 13.58 -10.06
CA SER A 150 25.13 14.35 -8.85
C SER A 150 25.52 15.81 -9.03
N TYR A 151 24.55 16.71 -8.93
CA TYR A 151 24.69 18.12 -9.27
C TYR A 151 24.21 19.02 -8.12
N GLN A 152 24.98 20.08 -7.86
CA GLN A 152 24.56 21.14 -6.97
C GLN A 152 23.75 22.18 -7.74
N THR A 153 22.63 22.62 -7.18
CA THR A 153 21.71 23.57 -7.84
C THR A 153 21.03 24.49 -6.83
N ASP A 154 20.54 25.64 -7.32
CA ASP A 154 19.70 26.57 -6.57
C ASP A 154 18.23 26.12 -6.56
N GLY A 155 17.89 25.07 -7.32
CA GLY A 155 16.54 24.51 -7.42
C GLY A 155 15.62 25.33 -8.33
N ASN A 156 14.32 25.19 -8.10
CA ASN A 156 13.22 25.80 -8.84
C ASN A 156 13.23 25.51 -10.35
N HIS A 157 13.62 24.29 -10.72
CA HIS A 157 13.64 23.89 -12.12
C HIS A 157 12.24 23.54 -12.62
N THR A 158 11.75 24.30 -13.59
CA THR A 158 10.40 24.10 -14.12
C THR A 158 10.40 23.13 -15.29
N ILE A 159 9.54 22.11 -15.24
CA ILE A 159 9.16 21.29 -16.38
C ILE A 159 7.88 21.88 -16.99
N SER A 160 8.04 22.60 -18.10
CA SER A 160 6.94 23.33 -18.76
C SER A 160 6.36 22.61 -19.99
N THR A 161 7.00 21.55 -20.47
CA THR A 161 6.57 20.81 -21.66
C THR A 161 5.89 19.49 -21.31
N ALA A 162 4.74 19.24 -21.91
CA ALA A 162 3.98 18.02 -21.67
C ALA A 162 4.65 16.77 -22.26
N LYS A 163 4.27 15.58 -21.77
CA LYS A 163 4.78 14.27 -22.24
C LYS A 163 6.31 14.12 -22.13
N LYS A 164 6.91 14.76 -21.13
CA LYS A 164 8.36 14.66 -20.88
C LYS A 164 8.67 13.47 -19.98
N ARG A 165 9.68 12.70 -20.36
CA ARG A 165 10.32 11.67 -19.53
C ARG A 165 11.64 12.19 -18.98
N VAL A 166 11.79 12.20 -17.66
CA VAL A 166 13.03 12.45 -16.93
C VAL A 166 13.50 11.12 -16.37
N GLU A 167 14.61 10.61 -16.91
CA GLU A 167 15.24 9.37 -16.48
C GLU A 167 16.41 9.69 -15.55
N CYS A 168 16.58 8.89 -14.50
CA CYS A 168 17.63 9.04 -13.50
C CYS A 168 18.34 7.69 -13.28
N LEU A 169 19.66 7.67 -13.42
CA LEU A 169 20.48 6.47 -13.18
C LEU A 169 20.88 6.36 -11.70
N GLY A 170 21.39 5.20 -11.30
CA GLY A 170 21.93 5.01 -9.95
C GLY A 170 22.99 6.06 -9.59
N GLY A 171 22.80 6.76 -8.48
CA GLY A 171 23.69 7.84 -8.03
C GLY A 171 23.35 9.23 -8.58
N SER A 172 22.25 9.38 -9.33
CA SER A 172 21.77 10.69 -9.79
C SER A 172 21.27 11.51 -8.60
N ALA A 173 21.69 12.77 -8.52
CA ALA A 173 21.25 13.64 -7.44
C ALA A 173 21.15 15.11 -7.82
N LEU A 174 20.20 15.79 -7.19
CA LEU A 174 20.08 17.25 -7.18
C LEU A 174 20.18 17.73 -5.73
N ILE A 175 21.25 18.45 -5.43
CA ILE A 175 21.58 18.91 -4.09
C ILE A 175 21.42 20.43 -4.02
N LEU A 176 20.54 20.92 -3.16
CA LEU A 176 20.35 22.35 -2.96
C LEU A 176 21.60 22.99 -2.36
N ARG A 177 22.09 24.05 -3.03
CA ARG A 177 23.19 24.88 -2.52
C ARG A 177 22.69 25.86 -1.48
N ALA A 178 23.44 26.05 -0.39
CA ALA A 178 23.14 27.05 0.65
C ALA A 178 22.63 28.38 0.04
N PRO A 179 21.44 28.86 0.43
CA PRO A 179 20.90 30.09 -0.12
C PRO A 179 21.67 31.30 0.42
N VAL A 180 21.74 32.37 -0.38
CA VAL A 180 22.19 33.68 0.10
C VAL A 180 21.00 34.36 0.78
N GLY A 181 20.77 34.03 2.05
CA GLY A 181 19.64 34.55 2.85
C GLY A 181 18.53 33.52 3.08
N THR A 182 17.42 33.97 3.68
CA THR A 182 16.28 33.11 4.01
C THR A 182 15.27 33.06 2.85
N VAL A 183 14.93 31.87 2.38
CA VAL A 183 13.85 31.68 1.39
C VAL A 183 12.55 31.41 2.12
N THR A 184 11.61 32.35 2.05
CA THR A 184 10.36 32.35 2.84
C THR A 184 9.14 31.78 2.11
N GLY A 185 9.23 31.54 0.80
CA GLY A 185 8.15 30.94 -0.01
C GLY A 185 8.44 29.49 -0.42
N HIS A 186 7.43 28.78 -0.91
CA HIS A 186 7.57 27.41 -1.44
C HIS A 186 8.66 27.33 -2.49
N HIS A 187 9.72 26.58 -2.20
CA HIS A 187 10.92 26.49 -3.04
C HIS A 187 11.18 25.06 -3.50
N PRO A 188 10.53 24.60 -4.60
CA PRO A 188 10.74 23.26 -5.10
C PRO A 188 12.12 23.10 -5.74
N VAL A 189 12.73 21.90 -5.71
CA VAL A 189 13.89 21.59 -6.55
C VAL A 189 13.43 21.39 -7.99
N ILE A 190 12.37 20.61 -8.18
CA ILE A 190 11.70 20.41 -9.48
C ILE A 190 10.23 20.85 -9.35
N ASP A 191 9.77 21.68 -10.29
CA ASP A 191 8.38 22.11 -10.40
C ASP A 191 7.76 21.61 -11.70
N ILE A 192 6.78 20.71 -11.59
CA ILE A 192 6.06 20.16 -12.73
C ILE A 192 4.88 21.07 -13.06
N ALA A 193 5.04 21.83 -14.15
CA ALA A 193 4.08 22.78 -14.68
C ALA A 193 3.48 22.31 -16.03
N ALA A 194 3.49 21.00 -16.31
CA ALA A 194 2.97 20.40 -17.53
C ALA A 194 2.26 19.06 -17.29
N ASP A 195 1.49 18.62 -18.28
CA ASP A 195 0.75 17.35 -18.23
C ASP A 195 1.61 16.17 -18.70
N ASP A 196 1.26 14.96 -18.26
CA ASP A 196 1.88 13.70 -18.69
C ASP A 196 3.41 13.65 -18.49
N VAL A 197 3.90 14.26 -17.40
CA VAL A 197 5.33 14.22 -17.04
C VAL A 197 5.64 12.96 -16.25
N LEU A 198 6.69 12.25 -16.65
CA LEU A 198 7.23 11.07 -15.97
C LEU A 198 8.61 11.40 -15.40
N ILE A 199 8.80 11.23 -14.10
CA ILE A 199 10.11 11.18 -13.44
C ILE A 199 10.28 9.74 -12.94
N ASP A 200 11.33 9.08 -13.42
CA ASP A 200 11.55 7.64 -13.18
C ASP A 200 13.04 7.34 -13.01
N GLY A 201 13.36 6.43 -12.08
CA GLY A 201 14.72 6.02 -11.74
C GLY A 201 15.18 6.49 -10.35
N ASP A 202 16.46 6.26 -10.01
CA ASP A 202 17.02 6.47 -8.67
C ASP A 202 17.50 7.91 -8.44
N LEU A 203 16.56 8.85 -8.37
CA LEU A 203 16.87 10.26 -8.15
C LEU A 203 16.95 10.57 -6.65
N THR A 204 18.09 11.10 -6.20
CA THR A 204 18.18 11.72 -4.87
C THR A 204 18.01 13.23 -4.94
N ILE A 205 17.08 13.79 -4.17
CA ILE A 205 16.93 15.23 -3.96
C ILE A 205 17.29 15.53 -2.50
N ASP A 206 18.29 16.37 -2.30
CA ASP A 206 18.81 16.70 -0.97
C ASP A 206 18.76 18.22 -0.72
N GLY A 207 18.15 18.65 0.38
CA GLY A 207 18.15 20.05 0.81
C GLY A 207 19.48 20.54 1.41
N GLY A 208 20.43 19.64 1.65
CA GLY A 208 21.80 19.92 2.07
C GLY A 208 21.95 20.34 3.54
N SER A 209 20.99 20.02 4.43
CA SER A 209 21.00 20.41 5.86
C SER A 209 21.05 21.93 6.11
N HIS A 210 20.69 22.76 5.13
CA HIS A 210 20.84 24.21 5.22
C HIS A 210 19.63 24.86 5.89
N ALA A 211 19.85 25.60 6.99
CA ALA A 211 18.81 26.32 7.72
C ALA A 211 18.04 27.39 6.89
N GLY A 212 18.53 27.76 5.71
CA GLY A 212 17.98 28.82 4.87
C GLY A 212 16.83 28.41 3.92
N TYR A 213 16.63 27.11 3.65
CA TYR A 213 15.51 26.63 2.82
C TYR A 213 14.42 25.95 3.65
N GLN A 214 13.88 26.70 4.60
CA GLN A 214 12.83 26.22 5.50
C GLN A 214 11.56 25.78 4.75
N ALA A 215 11.33 26.35 3.56
CA ALA A 215 10.22 26.03 2.67
C ALA A 215 10.62 25.19 1.43
N SER A 216 11.74 24.46 1.49
CA SER A 216 12.16 23.60 0.37
C SER A 216 11.20 22.43 0.16
N ILE A 217 10.91 22.17 -1.11
CA ILE A 217 10.13 21.02 -1.56
C ILE A 217 11.02 20.21 -2.51
N GLY A 218 11.00 18.88 -2.46
CA GLY A 218 11.74 18.07 -3.43
C GLY A 218 11.15 18.23 -4.83
N ILE A 219 9.94 17.71 -5.01
CA ILE A 219 9.18 17.82 -6.26
C ILE A 219 7.82 18.44 -5.98
N ARG A 220 7.46 19.48 -6.71
CA ARG A 220 6.14 20.09 -6.67
C ARG A 220 5.39 19.87 -7.99
N VAL A 221 4.08 19.67 -7.92
CA VAL A 221 3.22 19.53 -9.09
C VAL A 221 1.99 20.43 -8.99
N GLY A 222 1.70 21.18 -10.06
CA GLY A 222 0.43 21.89 -10.28
C GLY A 222 0.24 23.23 -9.58
N LEU A 223 1.01 23.55 -8.52
CA LEU A 223 0.83 24.81 -7.78
C LEU A 223 1.15 26.08 -8.58
N SER A 224 2.22 26.06 -9.39
CA SER A 224 2.78 27.27 -10.00
C SER A 224 1.91 27.93 -11.06
N THR A 225 0.89 27.23 -11.56
CA THR A 225 0.09 27.71 -12.70
C THR A 225 -1.38 27.89 -12.41
N GLY A 226 -1.85 27.56 -11.20
CA GLY A 226 -3.28 27.60 -10.85
C GLY A 226 -4.17 26.69 -11.72
N ALA A 227 -3.57 25.76 -12.47
CA ALA A 227 -4.22 24.93 -13.48
C ALA A 227 -4.08 23.46 -13.10
N ARG A 228 -5.15 22.68 -13.30
CA ARG A 228 -5.15 21.26 -12.98
C ARG A 228 -4.22 20.48 -13.93
N ARG A 229 -3.15 19.92 -13.38
CA ARG A 229 -2.21 19.07 -14.14
C ARG A 229 -2.72 17.65 -14.22
N LYS A 230 -2.44 16.96 -15.32
CA LYS A 230 -2.96 15.61 -15.58
C LYS A 230 -1.83 14.59 -15.61
N ARG A 231 -2.05 13.48 -14.92
CA ARG A 231 -1.26 12.24 -14.97
C ARG A 231 0.27 12.41 -14.79
N PRO A 232 0.76 13.21 -13.82
CA PRO A 232 2.17 13.14 -13.47
C PRO A 232 2.47 11.77 -12.85
N THR A 233 3.62 11.20 -13.21
CA THR A 233 4.13 9.97 -12.61
C THR A 233 5.50 10.26 -12.00
N ILE A 234 5.66 10.00 -10.71
CA ILE A 234 6.89 10.20 -9.95
C ILE A 234 7.22 8.87 -9.30
N ARG A 235 8.35 8.25 -9.68
CA ARG A 235 8.79 6.96 -9.16
C ARG A 235 10.28 6.95 -8.83
N GLY A 236 10.64 6.28 -7.74
CA GLY A 236 12.04 5.96 -7.40
C GLY A 236 12.82 7.12 -6.77
N VAL A 237 12.14 8.08 -6.15
CA VAL A 237 12.77 9.30 -5.68
C VAL A 237 13.10 9.22 -4.19
N LYS A 238 14.36 9.49 -3.86
CA LYS A 238 14.84 9.68 -2.49
C LYS A 238 14.83 11.17 -2.17
N VAL A 239 14.18 11.58 -1.09
CA VAL A 239 14.07 12.98 -0.67
C VAL A 239 14.63 13.15 0.74
N ARG A 240 15.65 14.01 0.89
CA ARG A 240 16.43 14.13 2.12
C ARG A 240 16.63 15.58 2.56
N ASN A 241 16.62 15.82 3.87
CA ASN A 241 17.03 17.10 4.49
C ASN A 241 16.27 18.32 3.93
N LEU A 242 14.98 18.16 3.64
CA LEU A 242 14.12 19.21 3.08
C LEU A 242 13.32 19.90 4.19
N GLY A 243 12.79 21.08 3.89
CA GLY A 243 12.02 21.88 4.83
C GLY A 243 10.54 21.50 4.90
N LEU A 244 9.84 21.58 3.77
CA LEU A 244 8.38 21.59 3.70
C LEU A 244 7.77 20.23 3.32
N ALA A 245 8.28 19.63 2.25
CA ALA A 245 7.79 18.33 1.78
C ALA A 245 8.79 17.63 0.86
N GLY A 246 8.75 16.30 0.83
CA GLY A 246 9.43 15.51 -0.18
C GLY A 246 8.80 15.69 -1.56
N VAL A 247 7.56 15.23 -1.70
CA VAL A 247 6.74 15.40 -2.90
C VAL A 247 5.46 16.13 -2.54
N MET A 248 5.12 17.18 -3.29
CA MET A 248 3.93 18.00 -3.10
C MET A 248 3.10 18.06 -4.39
N ALA A 249 1.94 17.40 -4.42
CA ALA A 249 1.04 17.40 -5.57
C ALA A 249 -0.24 18.18 -5.27
N LEU A 250 -0.44 19.30 -5.96
CA LEU A 250 -1.54 20.24 -5.70
C LEU A 250 -2.40 20.41 -6.95
N CYS A 251 -3.71 20.26 -6.81
CA CYS A 251 -4.67 20.39 -7.91
C CYS A 251 -4.32 19.49 -9.11
N VAL A 252 -4.17 18.19 -8.88
CA VAL A 252 -3.72 17.22 -9.90
C VAL A 252 -4.78 16.16 -10.17
N ASP A 253 -4.95 15.79 -11.44
CA ASP A 253 -5.80 14.69 -11.87
C ASP A 253 -4.97 13.44 -12.15
N SER A 254 -5.27 12.36 -11.45
CA SER A 254 -4.66 11.04 -11.56
C SER A 254 -3.13 11.02 -11.39
N PRO A 255 -2.55 11.62 -10.33
CA PRO A 255 -1.13 11.46 -10.05
C PRO A 255 -0.79 10.02 -9.64
N THR A 256 0.37 9.55 -10.09
CA THR A 256 1.00 8.32 -9.62
C THR A 256 2.29 8.68 -8.89
N ILE A 257 2.37 8.40 -7.59
CA ILE A 257 3.52 8.67 -6.74
C ILE A 257 3.94 7.36 -6.09
N GLU A 258 5.08 6.81 -6.49
CA GLU A 258 5.49 5.46 -6.10
C GLU A 258 6.97 5.41 -5.70
N ASP A 259 7.33 4.47 -4.84
CA ASP A 259 8.73 4.19 -4.48
C ASP A 259 9.47 5.46 -3.99
N ILE A 260 8.86 6.16 -3.04
CA ILE A 260 9.43 7.39 -2.46
C ILE A 260 10.09 7.05 -1.12
N ASP A 261 11.35 7.44 -0.96
CA ASP A 261 12.11 7.28 0.29
C ASP A 261 12.39 8.66 0.90
N GLY A 262 11.60 9.03 1.89
CA GLY A 262 11.72 10.30 2.61
C GLY A 262 12.46 10.15 3.92
N TYR A 263 13.50 10.97 4.10
CA TYR A 263 14.29 11.00 5.32
C TYR A 263 14.58 12.43 5.77
N ASN A 264 14.39 12.71 7.07
CA ASN A 264 14.78 13.98 7.69
C ASN A 264 14.16 15.20 6.99
N ILE A 265 12.84 15.26 6.93
CA ILE A 265 12.09 16.40 6.38
C ILE A 265 11.67 17.28 7.55
N VAL A 266 12.35 18.41 7.73
CA VAL A 266 12.29 19.22 8.95
C VAL A 266 12.01 20.68 8.61
N THR A 267 10.83 21.18 8.96
CA THR A 267 10.58 22.63 9.04
C THR A 267 11.12 23.16 10.37
N PRO A 268 12.01 24.18 10.39
CA PRO A 268 12.31 24.91 11.62
C PRO A 268 11.04 25.54 12.22
N THR A 269 11.08 25.79 13.54
CA THR A 269 9.99 26.27 14.40
C THR A 269 9.01 27.23 13.72
N GLY A 270 7.73 26.84 13.65
CA GLY A 270 6.61 27.68 13.20
C GLY A 270 6.03 27.41 11.81
N GLY A 271 6.64 26.55 10.99
CA GLY A 271 6.15 26.20 9.64
C GLY A 271 5.12 25.05 9.61
N GLU A 272 4.17 25.11 8.67
CA GLU A 272 2.95 24.28 8.63
C GLU A 272 3.13 22.84 8.09
N PHE A 273 4.19 22.49 7.34
CA PHE A 273 4.30 21.15 6.74
C PHE A 273 5.75 20.60 6.76
N GLY A 274 5.89 19.28 6.95
CA GLY A 274 7.15 18.54 7.05
C GLY A 274 6.95 17.08 6.65
N ASP A 275 6.30 16.89 5.50
CA ASP A 275 5.70 15.61 5.09
C ASP A 275 6.52 14.91 4.00
N THR A 276 6.53 13.58 3.96
CA THR A 276 7.19 12.88 2.82
C THR A 276 6.41 13.08 1.53
N VAL A 277 5.10 12.86 1.56
CA VAL A 277 4.21 13.07 0.42
C VAL A 277 2.99 13.88 0.88
N TYR A 278 2.78 15.04 0.27
CA TYR A 278 1.61 15.88 0.49
C TYR A 278 0.81 16.01 -0.81
N VAL A 279 -0.44 15.58 -0.79
CA VAL A 279 -1.32 15.56 -1.95
C VAL A 279 -2.61 16.31 -1.61
N ALA A 280 -2.93 17.38 -2.36
CA ALA A 280 -4.12 18.18 -2.08
C ALA A 280 -4.92 18.59 -3.32
N GLY A 281 -6.25 18.62 -3.20
CA GLY A 281 -7.16 19.04 -4.29
C GLY A 281 -7.14 18.11 -5.51
N VAL A 282 -6.74 16.85 -5.32
CA VAL A 282 -6.49 15.88 -6.39
C VAL A 282 -7.71 15.03 -6.76
N ARG A 283 -7.64 14.31 -7.89
CA ARG A 283 -8.60 13.26 -8.27
C ARG A 283 -7.87 11.96 -8.57
N LYS A 284 -8.39 10.80 -8.14
CA LYS A 284 -7.84 9.46 -8.44
C LYS A 284 -6.32 9.31 -8.16
N PRO A 285 -5.78 9.77 -7.01
CA PRO A 285 -4.36 9.59 -6.75
C PRO A 285 -4.02 8.14 -6.47
N ILE A 286 -2.86 7.72 -6.97
CA ILE A 286 -2.19 6.47 -6.65
C ILE A 286 -0.93 6.83 -5.88
N VAL A 287 -0.84 6.41 -4.61
CA VAL A 287 0.34 6.58 -3.77
C VAL A 287 0.78 5.21 -3.27
N ARG A 288 2.00 4.77 -3.62
CA ARG A 288 2.48 3.44 -3.23
C ARG A 288 3.93 3.40 -2.76
N ASN A 289 4.28 2.40 -1.96
CA ASN A 289 5.66 2.10 -1.56
C ASN A 289 6.38 3.34 -1.02
N ILE A 290 5.80 3.97 0.00
CA ILE A 290 6.35 5.17 0.63
C ILE A 290 7.09 4.76 1.90
N ARG A 291 8.36 5.15 2.00
CA ARG A 291 9.10 5.13 3.25
C ARG A 291 9.23 6.55 3.77
N SER A 292 8.91 6.76 5.04
CA SER A 292 9.02 8.04 5.74
C SER A 292 9.71 7.80 7.07
N ALA A 293 10.85 8.46 7.27
CA ALA A 293 11.65 8.30 8.48
C ALA A 293 12.18 9.65 8.97
N LYS A 294 12.07 9.91 10.28
CA LYS A 294 12.53 11.18 10.88
C LYS A 294 11.95 12.42 10.21
N CYS A 295 10.75 12.30 9.64
CA CYS A 295 10.02 13.44 9.11
C CYS A 295 9.34 14.19 10.25
N LYS A 296 9.20 15.49 10.11
CA LYS A 296 8.67 16.31 11.20
C LYS A 296 7.21 15.99 11.47
N ARG A 297 6.38 15.88 10.43
CA ARG A 297 4.93 15.82 10.59
C ARG A 297 4.32 14.52 10.07
N ASP A 298 4.05 14.37 8.79
CA ASP A 298 3.33 13.20 8.29
C ASP A 298 4.05 12.43 7.17
N GLY A 299 3.73 11.14 7.02
CA GLY A 299 4.33 10.31 5.97
C GLY A 299 3.66 10.59 4.64
N VAL A 300 2.38 10.23 4.56
CA VAL A 300 1.51 10.52 3.42
C VAL A 300 0.31 11.33 3.90
N VAL A 301 0.10 12.49 3.29
CA VAL A 301 -1.08 13.33 3.52
C VAL A 301 -1.88 13.46 2.23
N LEU A 302 -3.17 13.20 2.32
CA LEU A 302 -4.13 13.35 1.23
C LEU A 302 -5.28 14.23 1.70
N THR A 303 -5.33 15.49 1.24
CA THR A 303 -6.38 16.44 1.61
C THR A 303 -7.26 16.78 0.41
N TYR A 304 -8.55 16.50 0.51
CA TYR A 304 -9.55 16.88 -0.50
C TYR A 304 -10.30 18.12 -0.04
N THR A 305 -10.41 19.09 -0.94
CA THR A 305 -11.25 20.27 -0.80
C THR A 305 -12.03 20.51 -2.09
N GLY A 306 -13.36 20.52 -2.00
CA GLY A 306 -14.26 20.96 -3.08
C GLY A 306 -15.21 19.91 -3.66
N ASN A 307 -16.13 20.38 -4.53
CA ASN A 307 -17.28 19.66 -5.11
C ASN A 307 -16.83 18.69 -6.23
N LEU A 308 -15.94 17.76 -5.91
CA LEU A 308 -15.39 16.76 -6.84
C LEU A 308 -16.12 15.44 -6.63
N ASN A 309 -16.68 14.88 -7.70
CA ASN A 309 -17.12 13.49 -7.72
C ASN A 309 -15.86 12.62 -7.66
N THR A 310 -15.45 12.19 -6.46
CA THR A 310 -14.24 11.39 -6.25
C THR A 310 -14.50 9.92 -6.51
N THR A 311 -13.64 9.29 -7.30
CA THR A 311 -13.55 7.84 -7.49
C THR A 311 -12.11 7.42 -7.17
N ASP A 312 -11.97 6.34 -6.40
CA ASP A 312 -10.81 5.52 -6.02
C ASP A 312 -9.49 6.24 -5.66
N VAL A 313 -9.31 6.49 -4.36
CA VAL A 313 -7.99 6.76 -3.74
C VAL A 313 -7.30 5.43 -3.47
N LEU A 314 -6.03 5.31 -3.82
CA LEU A 314 -5.23 4.16 -3.40
C LEU A 314 -3.95 4.62 -2.68
N VAL A 315 -3.84 4.22 -1.42
CA VAL A 315 -2.61 4.28 -0.63
C VAL A 315 -2.19 2.86 -0.32
N ASP A 316 -1.01 2.45 -0.76
CA ASP A 316 -0.55 1.07 -0.56
C ASP A 316 0.93 0.98 -0.21
N GLY A 317 1.28 0.31 0.89
CA GLY A 317 2.70 0.10 1.24
C GLY A 317 3.34 1.37 1.81
N VAL A 318 2.88 1.83 2.98
CA VAL A 318 3.48 2.97 3.67
C VAL A 318 4.19 2.50 4.92
N PHE A 319 5.46 2.87 5.06
CA PHE A 319 6.28 2.62 6.25
C PHE A 319 6.69 3.97 6.82
N ALA A 320 6.14 4.32 7.99
CA ALA A 320 6.42 5.57 8.69
C ALA A 320 7.05 5.28 10.06
N ASP A 321 8.19 5.89 10.36
CA ASP A 321 8.95 5.64 11.57
C ASP A 321 9.58 6.92 12.17
N ALA A 322 9.52 7.03 13.49
CA ALA A 322 10.20 8.05 14.29
C ALA A 322 9.93 9.51 13.85
N HIS A 323 8.67 9.91 13.65
CA HIS A 323 8.34 11.30 13.34
C HIS A 323 8.59 12.22 14.55
N LEU A 324 8.92 13.49 14.27
CA LEU A 324 9.42 14.42 15.31
C LEU A 324 8.30 15.13 16.08
N ASP A 325 7.17 15.45 15.45
CA ASP A 325 6.02 16.09 16.10
C ASP A 325 5.06 15.05 16.68
N ASN A 326 4.32 15.41 17.74
CA ASN A 326 3.26 14.59 18.33
C ASN A 326 2.01 15.45 18.57
N PRO A 327 0.84 15.12 17.98
CA PRO A 327 0.57 13.95 17.14
C PRO A 327 1.05 14.12 15.69
N SER A 328 1.73 13.09 15.17
CA SER A 328 2.10 12.90 13.75
C SER A 328 1.41 11.66 13.19
N ALA A 329 1.17 11.64 11.88
CA ALA A 329 0.53 10.52 11.20
C ALA A 329 1.44 9.88 10.15
N GLY A 330 1.54 8.54 10.14
CA GLY A 330 2.15 7.81 9.05
C GLY A 330 1.34 7.98 7.76
N VAL A 331 0.02 7.91 7.87
CA VAL A 331 -0.92 8.25 6.79
C VAL A 331 -2.05 9.11 7.36
N TRP A 332 -2.29 10.27 6.74
CA TRP A 332 -3.41 11.15 7.01
C TRP A 332 -4.25 11.32 5.74
N VAL A 333 -5.53 10.96 5.80
CA VAL A 333 -6.48 11.19 4.70
C VAL A 333 -7.61 12.06 5.20
N GLU A 334 -7.76 13.24 4.60
CA GLU A 334 -8.83 14.18 4.89
C GLU A 334 -9.72 14.38 3.66
N MET A 335 -10.99 14.02 3.77
CA MET A 335 -12.01 14.08 2.72
C MET A 335 -13.08 15.13 3.08
N THR A 336 -12.76 16.40 2.86
CA THR A 336 -13.65 17.53 3.18
C THR A 336 -14.44 18.01 1.95
N GLY A 337 -15.76 17.82 1.95
CA GLY A 337 -16.68 18.28 0.91
C GLY A 337 -16.77 17.41 -0.37
N ALA A 338 -16.22 16.19 -0.35
CA ALA A 338 -16.30 15.24 -1.46
C ALA A 338 -17.62 14.46 -1.43
N ARG A 339 -18.29 14.29 -2.58
CA ARG A 339 -19.49 13.42 -2.70
C ARG A 339 -19.09 11.97 -2.95
N ASP A 340 -19.64 11.06 -2.14
CA ASP A 340 -19.45 9.60 -2.23
C ASP A 340 -17.98 9.13 -2.34
N PRO A 341 -17.03 9.66 -1.53
CA PRO A 341 -15.62 9.31 -1.71
C PRO A 341 -15.34 7.85 -1.39
N ARG A 342 -14.61 7.18 -2.29
CA ARG A 342 -14.10 5.83 -2.09
C ARG A 342 -12.58 5.81 -2.00
N GLY A 343 -12.06 5.17 -0.96
CA GLY A 343 -10.63 5.04 -0.73
C GLY A 343 -10.23 3.65 -0.30
N ILE A 344 -9.01 3.26 -0.67
CA ILE A 344 -8.37 2.02 -0.26
C ILE A 344 -7.03 2.41 0.37
N ILE A 345 -6.83 2.05 1.63
CA ILE A 345 -5.59 2.23 2.38
C ILE A 345 -5.11 0.85 2.83
N THR A 346 -3.98 0.39 2.29
CA THR A 346 -3.48 -0.96 2.55
C THR A 346 -2.00 -1.00 2.87
N ASN A 347 -1.59 -2.05 3.59
CA ASN A 347 -0.18 -2.33 3.87
C ASN A 347 0.54 -1.13 4.54
N VAL A 348 -0.03 -0.61 5.63
CA VAL A 348 0.54 0.54 6.36
C VAL A 348 1.19 0.07 7.65
N VAL A 349 2.44 0.44 7.86
CA VAL A 349 3.18 0.25 9.10
C VAL A 349 3.59 1.63 9.61
N ALA A 350 3.01 2.07 10.72
CA ALA A 350 3.31 3.36 11.35
C ALA A 350 3.82 3.13 12.78
N ASN A 351 5.14 3.21 12.97
CA ASN A 351 5.75 3.11 14.29
C ASN A 351 5.72 4.50 14.94
N ASP A 352 5.22 4.58 16.17
CA ASP A 352 5.09 5.79 17.00
C ASP A 352 4.26 6.94 16.36
N CYS A 353 3.56 6.66 15.27
CA CYS A 353 2.74 7.62 14.53
C CYS A 353 1.32 7.10 14.31
N LEU A 354 0.37 8.02 14.14
CA LEU A 354 -1.04 7.69 13.93
C LEU A 354 -1.34 7.29 12.48
N VAL A 355 -2.40 6.50 12.27
CA VAL A 355 -3.13 6.54 10.98
C VAL A 355 -4.41 7.31 11.21
N GLY A 356 -4.57 8.38 10.45
CA GLY A 356 -5.67 9.33 10.59
C GLY A 356 -6.56 9.36 9.36
N VAL A 357 -7.86 9.23 9.56
CA VAL A 357 -8.84 9.45 8.49
C VAL A 357 -9.93 10.39 8.98
N ALA A 358 -10.12 11.49 8.25
CA ALA A 358 -11.16 12.46 8.46
C ALA A 358 -12.10 12.52 7.25
N ALA A 359 -13.40 12.28 7.45
CA ALA A 359 -14.39 12.31 6.37
C ALA A 359 -15.60 13.18 6.75
N THR A 360 -16.21 13.82 5.76
CA THR A 360 -17.26 14.83 5.98
C THR A 360 -18.58 14.55 5.26
N ASP A 361 -18.67 13.53 4.39
CA ASP A 361 -19.87 13.18 3.62
C ASP A 361 -20.40 11.77 3.99
N ALA A 362 -21.72 11.61 3.87
CA ALA A 362 -22.56 10.52 4.33
C ALA A 362 -22.32 9.16 3.68
N ASN A 363 -21.78 9.15 2.45
CA ASN A 363 -21.61 7.95 1.63
C ASN A 363 -20.13 7.60 1.40
N SER A 364 -19.26 8.06 2.30
CA SER A 364 -17.82 7.79 2.24
C SER A 364 -17.53 6.34 2.60
N GLU A 365 -16.79 5.63 1.73
CA GLU A 365 -16.33 4.26 1.95
C GLU A 365 -14.80 4.22 1.93
N ILE A 366 -14.19 3.75 3.02
CA ILE A 366 -12.72 3.65 3.10
C ILE A 366 -12.36 2.25 3.56
N VAL A 367 -11.76 1.48 2.66
CA VAL A 367 -11.28 0.13 2.98
C VAL A 367 -9.89 0.25 3.58
N ILE A 368 -9.73 -0.19 4.82
CA ILE A 368 -8.44 -0.21 5.52
C ILE A 368 -8.03 -1.67 5.75
N SER A 369 -6.86 -2.08 5.28
CA SER A 369 -6.40 -3.46 5.53
C SER A 369 -4.89 -3.60 5.71
N ASN A 370 -4.48 -4.59 6.49
CA ASN A 370 -3.07 -4.83 6.81
C ASN A 370 -2.37 -3.59 7.37
N VAL A 371 -2.97 -2.98 8.40
CA VAL A 371 -2.42 -1.81 9.10
C VAL A 371 -1.87 -2.21 10.46
N LYS A 372 -0.68 -1.70 10.80
CA LYS A 372 -0.03 -1.81 12.11
C LYS A 372 0.40 -0.40 12.52
N ALA A 373 -0.23 0.20 13.53
CA ALA A 373 0.07 1.57 13.95
C ALA A 373 -0.05 1.78 15.46
N ILE A 374 0.77 2.68 16.03
CA ILE A 374 0.71 3.07 17.45
C ILE A 374 -0.28 4.23 17.59
N GLY A 375 -1.55 3.87 17.76
CA GLY A 375 -2.66 4.81 17.79
C GLY A 375 -3.25 5.02 16.41
N ASN A 376 -4.57 5.03 16.32
CA ASN A 376 -5.27 5.31 15.07
C ASN A 376 -6.43 6.24 15.38
N ARG A 377 -6.64 7.26 14.56
CA ARG A 377 -7.72 8.22 14.77
C ARG A 377 -8.66 8.22 13.58
N LEU A 378 -9.92 7.91 13.82
CA LEU A 378 -11.00 8.09 12.87
C LEU A 378 -11.93 9.19 13.39
N SER A 379 -12.04 10.28 12.64
CA SER A 379 -12.90 11.42 13.00
C SER A 379 -13.85 11.77 11.86
N GLY A 380 -15.16 11.78 12.12
CA GLY A 380 -16.17 12.32 11.21
C GLY A 380 -16.58 13.73 11.63
N SER A 381 -17.11 14.55 10.71
CA SER A 381 -17.60 15.92 11.03
C SER A 381 -19.13 16.08 11.04
N SER A 382 -19.91 15.07 10.64
CA SER A 382 -21.37 15.15 10.50
C SER A 382 -22.10 13.95 11.13
N ALA A 383 -23.12 14.21 11.96
CA ALA A 383 -23.93 13.16 12.59
C ALA A 383 -24.92 12.51 11.61
N GLY A 384 -25.11 11.18 11.72
CA GLY A 384 -26.26 10.47 11.13
C GLY A 384 -26.00 9.54 9.94
N ASN A 385 -24.75 9.28 9.53
CA ASN A 385 -24.47 8.63 8.25
C ASN A 385 -23.52 7.43 8.36
N VAL A 386 -23.82 6.34 7.64
CA VAL A 386 -23.06 5.08 7.67
C VAL A 386 -21.62 5.30 7.18
N PHE A 387 -20.70 5.61 8.09
CA PHE A 387 -19.27 5.57 7.80
C PHE A 387 -18.84 4.11 7.71
N GLY A 388 -18.70 3.59 6.49
CA GLY A 388 -18.24 2.23 6.24
C GLY A 388 -16.72 2.18 6.15
N VAL A 389 -16.00 2.22 7.28
CA VAL A 389 -14.62 1.71 7.27
C VAL A 389 -14.69 0.21 7.24
N GLN A 390 -14.39 -0.38 6.08
CA GLN A 390 -14.34 -1.82 5.91
C GLN A 390 -12.94 -2.30 6.29
N ILE A 391 -12.83 -3.02 7.42
CA ILE A 391 -11.55 -3.61 7.82
C ILE A 391 -11.55 -5.08 7.47
N GLN A 392 -10.63 -5.44 6.57
CA GLN A 392 -10.61 -6.80 6.02
C GLN A 392 -9.61 -7.73 6.72
N SER A 393 -8.43 -7.23 7.10
CA SER A 393 -7.43 -7.99 7.89
C SER A 393 -6.47 -7.10 8.67
N GLY A 394 -5.83 -7.66 9.70
CA GLY A 394 -4.78 -7.01 10.50
C GLY A 394 -5.09 -6.92 12.00
N ARG A 395 -4.24 -6.21 12.74
CA ARG A 395 -4.40 -5.93 14.18
C ARG A 395 -4.42 -4.43 14.41
N LEU A 396 -5.43 -3.97 15.13
CA LEU A 396 -5.75 -2.58 15.37
C LEU A 396 -5.78 -2.28 16.87
N ASP A 397 -4.78 -1.58 17.38
CA ASP A 397 -4.69 -1.21 18.81
C ASP A 397 -4.78 0.31 18.97
N ASN A 398 -5.25 0.78 20.14
CA ASN A 398 -5.32 2.21 20.49
C ASN A 398 -6.12 3.08 19.50
N TRP A 399 -7.24 2.58 19.01
CA TRP A 399 -8.09 3.34 18.08
C TRP A 399 -8.93 4.39 18.81
N TYR A 400 -9.10 5.58 18.24
CA TYR A 400 -10.05 6.58 18.69
C TYR A 400 -11.06 6.86 17.57
N ILE A 401 -12.33 6.52 17.81
CA ILE A 401 -13.45 6.75 16.88
C ILE A 401 -14.36 7.83 17.47
N ASP A 402 -14.53 8.96 16.77
CA ASP A 402 -15.28 10.13 17.27
C ASP A 402 -16.81 10.05 17.04
N ARG A 403 -17.57 10.82 17.83
CA ARG A 403 -19.03 10.81 18.06
C ARG A 403 -19.90 10.81 16.80
N TYR A 404 -19.39 11.34 15.70
CA TYR A 404 -20.14 11.51 14.46
C TYR A 404 -20.17 10.25 13.57
N ASN A 405 -19.43 9.21 13.94
CA ASN A 405 -19.45 7.93 13.22
C ASN A 405 -20.69 7.10 13.61
N THR A 406 -21.25 6.36 12.66
CA THR A 406 -22.36 5.44 12.88
C THR A 406 -21.91 4.08 13.39
N ALA A 407 -20.87 3.47 12.80
CA ALA A 407 -20.38 2.14 13.15
C ALA A 407 -19.00 1.87 12.55
N LEU A 408 -18.21 1.00 13.17
CA LEU A 408 -17.05 0.39 12.54
C LEU A 408 -17.47 -0.92 11.84
N GLN A 409 -17.30 -1.02 10.52
CA GLN A 409 -17.64 -2.24 9.77
C GLN A 409 -16.44 -3.18 9.62
N LEU A 410 -16.50 -4.32 10.29
CA LEU A 410 -15.50 -5.36 10.18
C LEU A 410 -15.95 -6.38 9.13
N GLU A 411 -15.11 -6.61 8.12
CA GLU A 411 -15.32 -7.62 7.10
C GLU A 411 -14.18 -8.64 7.13
N PRO A 412 -14.07 -9.48 8.19
CA PRO A 412 -13.00 -10.44 8.32
C PRO A 412 -12.84 -11.24 7.02
N ASN A 413 -11.73 -10.99 6.31
CA ASN A 413 -11.31 -11.84 5.21
C ASN A 413 -10.52 -12.99 5.84
N GLY A 414 -10.79 -14.23 5.45
CA GLY A 414 -9.98 -15.37 5.92
C GLY A 414 -8.63 -15.38 5.21
N GLU A 415 -7.84 -14.31 5.31
CA GLU A 415 -6.45 -14.31 4.86
C GLU A 415 -5.68 -15.37 5.64
N PHE A 416 -5.11 -16.31 4.89
CA PHE A 416 -4.34 -17.41 5.43
C PHE A 416 -2.86 -17.07 5.32
N GLN A 417 -2.17 -17.08 6.45
CA GLN A 417 -0.73 -17.13 6.54
C GLN A 417 -0.30 -18.60 6.63
N PHE A 418 0.41 -19.08 5.62
CA PHE A 418 1.00 -20.42 5.63
C PHE A 418 2.47 -20.34 6.03
N ALA A 419 2.85 -21.01 7.11
CA ALA A 419 4.23 -21.41 7.31
C ALA A 419 4.51 -22.59 6.37
N LEU A 420 5.55 -22.49 5.56
CA LEU A 420 5.89 -23.52 4.57
C LEU A 420 7.01 -24.42 5.12
N SER A 421 6.80 -25.74 5.10
CA SER A 421 7.84 -26.72 5.45
C SER A 421 8.81 -26.96 4.29
N SER A 422 8.34 -26.75 3.06
CA SER A 422 9.14 -26.88 1.85
C SER A 422 8.53 -26.02 0.75
N GLN A 423 9.37 -25.58 -0.19
CA GLN A 423 8.94 -24.89 -1.41
C GLN A 423 9.90 -25.20 -2.55
N VAL A 424 9.34 -25.41 -3.74
CA VAL A 424 10.06 -25.54 -5.01
C VAL A 424 9.58 -24.42 -5.93
N GLY A 425 10.52 -23.65 -6.49
CA GLY A 425 10.23 -22.44 -7.25
C GLY A 425 9.82 -21.25 -6.36
N SER A 426 9.46 -20.13 -6.98
CA SER A 426 9.00 -18.92 -6.28
C SER A 426 7.57 -18.59 -6.72
N PHE A 427 6.66 -18.45 -5.76
CA PHE A 427 5.31 -18.00 -6.07
C PHE A 427 5.33 -16.54 -6.55
N ALA A 428 4.51 -16.22 -7.53
CA ALA A 428 4.32 -14.88 -8.05
C ALA A 428 3.21 -14.16 -7.28
N THR A 429 3.49 -12.96 -6.77
CA THR A 429 2.46 -12.10 -6.16
C THR A 429 1.29 -11.90 -7.13
N GLY A 430 0.06 -12.08 -6.64
CA GLY A 430 -1.18 -11.96 -7.39
C GLY A 430 -1.63 -13.24 -8.10
N GLU A 431 -0.86 -14.34 -8.04
CA GLU A 431 -1.28 -15.59 -8.67
C GLU A 431 -2.29 -16.38 -7.85
N THR A 432 -3.05 -17.27 -8.49
CA THR A 432 -3.91 -18.24 -7.80
C THR A 432 -3.06 -19.36 -7.19
N VAL A 433 -3.22 -19.58 -5.89
CA VAL A 433 -2.67 -20.70 -5.13
C VAL A 433 -3.78 -21.68 -4.84
N SER A 434 -3.63 -22.91 -5.32
CA SER A 434 -4.62 -23.97 -5.15
C SER A 434 -4.07 -25.11 -4.28
N GLY A 435 -4.87 -25.58 -3.35
CA GLY A 435 -4.61 -26.76 -2.54
C GLY A 435 -4.94 -28.02 -3.32
N GLY A 436 -4.01 -28.98 -3.36
CA GLY A 436 -4.19 -30.25 -4.07
C GLY A 436 -5.25 -31.17 -3.47
N THR A 437 -5.33 -31.28 -2.14
CA THR A 437 -6.24 -32.18 -1.42
C THR A 437 -7.57 -31.52 -1.06
N SER A 438 -7.55 -30.26 -0.65
CA SER A 438 -8.74 -29.50 -0.25
C SER A 438 -9.49 -28.91 -1.44
N GLY A 439 -8.83 -28.75 -2.60
CA GLY A 439 -9.38 -28.03 -3.74
C GLY A 439 -9.59 -26.54 -3.46
N SER A 440 -9.13 -26.04 -2.32
CA SER A 440 -9.22 -24.63 -1.93
C SER A 440 -8.36 -23.80 -2.87
N ALA A 441 -8.85 -22.65 -3.31
CA ALA A 441 -8.10 -21.75 -4.16
C ALA A 441 -8.20 -20.33 -3.63
N GLY A 442 -7.08 -19.62 -3.54
CA GLY A 442 -7.01 -18.21 -3.18
C GLY A 442 -5.93 -17.50 -3.97
N THR A 443 -5.80 -16.19 -3.81
CA THR A 443 -4.77 -15.39 -4.47
C THR A 443 -3.59 -15.16 -3.53
N LEU A 444 -2.36 -15.44 -3.97
CA LEU A 444 -1.15 -15.09 -3.25
C LEU A 444 -1.03 -13.56 -3.17
N ARG A 445 -0.91 -13.02 -1.95
CA ARG A 445 -0.70 -11.58 -1.76
C ARG A 445 0.77 -11.23 -1.61
N PHE A 446 1.51 -11.96 -0.79
CA PHE A 446 2.95 -11.75 -0.62
C PHE A 446 3.63 -12.96 0.04
N GLN A 447 4.94 -13.00 -0.10
CA GLN A 447 5.83 -14.02 0.47
C GLN A 447 7.00 -13.35 1.18
N HIS A 448 7.38 -13.84 2.36
CA HIS A 448 8.58 -13.38 3.07
C HIS A 448 9.21 -14.49 3.92
N PHE A 449 10.36 -14.20 4.53
CA PHE A 449 10.99 -15.01 5.57
C PHE A 449 10.84 -14.31 6.93
N GLU A 450 10.36 -15.04 7.93
CA GLU A 450 10.54 -14.65 9.34
C GLU A 450 11.81 -15.31 9.86
N ILE A 451 12.81 -14.49 10.16
CA ILE A 451 14.09 -14.93 10.70
C ILE A 451 14.17 -14.50 12.16
N VAL A 452 14.05 -15.45 13.07
CA VAL A 452 14.24 -15.21 14.50
C VAL A 452 15.73 -15.15 14.75
N ILE A 453 16.25 -14.02 15.22
CA ILE A 453 17.67 -13.81 15.52
C ILE A 453 17.96 -13.86 17.02
N THR A 454 19.23 -13.99 17.35
CA THR A 454 19.77 -13.85 18.71
C THR A 454 19.88 -12.37 19.08
N GLY A 455 19.40 -12.00 20.27
CA GLY A 455 19.42 -10.61 20.73
C GLY A 455 18.32 -9.72 20.12
N SER A 456 18.52 -8.40 20.20
CA SER A 456 17.54 -7.39 19.76
C SER A 456 17.49 -7.22 18.24
N THR A 457 16.36 -6.82 17.65
CA THR A 457 16.29 -6.41 16.23
C THR A 457 16.61 -4.93 16.01
N VAL A 458 16.64 -4.12 17.07
CA VAL A 458 16.75 -2.64 17.02
C VAL A 458 18.05 -2.15 16.39
N ASP A 459 19.07 -3.00 16.30
CA ASP A 459 20.36 -2.63 15.70
C ASP A 459 20.35 -2.72 14.17
N TYR A 460 19.39 -3.42 13.56
CA TYR A 460 19.23 -3.47 12.10
C TYR A 460 18.47 -2.24 11.59
N GLU A 461 18.74 -1.85 10.35
CA GLU A 461 18.07 -0.75 9.67
C GLU A 461 17.00 -1.27 8.69
N LEU A 462 15.74 -0.84 8.85
CA LEU A 462 14.68 -1.20 7.90
C LEU A 462 15.05 -0.77 6.48
N GLY A 463 14.84 -1.68 5.54
CA GLY A 463 15.15 -1.51 4.13
C GLY A 463 16.56 -1.87 3.73
N GLU A 464 17.43 -2.25 4.67
CA GLU A 464 18.75 -2.73 4.32
C GLU A 464 18.70 -4.12 3.69
N THR A 465 19.71 -4.43 2.88
CA THR A 465 19.93 -5.79 2.40
C THR A 465 20.48 -6.62 3.56
N VAL A 466 19.79 -7.68 3.93
CA VAL A 466 20.27 -8.69 4.85
C VAL A 466 20.78 -9.91 4.09
N THR A 467 21.91 -10.44 4.53
CA THR A 467 22.59 -11.58 3.89
C THR A 467 22.82 -12.71 4.89
N GLY A 468 22.40 -13.92 4.53
CA GLY A 468 22.70 -15.15 5.26
C GLY A 468 24.11 -15.63 4.93
N GLY A 469 24.96 -15.77 5.94
CA GLY A 469 26.37 -16.07 5.76
C GLY A 469 26.63 -17.44 5.14
N SER A 470 25.90 -18.47 5.59
CA SER A 470 26.09 -19.84 5.13
C SER A 470 25.32 -20.14 3.84
N SER A 471 24.07 -19.66 3.75
CA SER A 471 23.20 -19.89 2.60
C SER A 471 23.49 -18.97 1.42
N GLY A 472 24.16 -17.85 1.64
CA GLY A 472 24.27 -16.76 0.67
C GLY A 472 22.92 -16.12 0.32
N ALA A 473 21.85 -16.43 1.07
CA ALA A 473 20.53 -15.88 0.82
C ALA A 473 20.54 -14.36 1.06
N THR A 474 19.91 -13.61 0.17
CA THR A 474 19.80 -12.16 0.28
C THR A 474 18.34 -11.76 0.30
N GLY A 475 18.05 -10.69 1.02
CA GLY A 475 16.72 -10.12 1.05
C GLY A 475 16.70 -8.71 1.59
N ILE A 476 15.60 -8.01 1.40
CA ILE A 476 15.39 -6.68 1.99
C ILE A 476 14.67 -6.86 3.33
N LEU A 477 15.25 -6.31 4.39
CA LEU A 477 14.59 -6.23 5.69
C LEU A 477 13.41 -5.24 5.58
N VAL A 478 12.18 -5.70 5.79
CA VAL A 478 10.99 -4.86 5.59
C VAL A 478 10.20 -4.59 6.85
N ASP A 479 10.36 -5.41 7.88
CA ASP A 479 9.76 -5.23 9.19
C ASP A 479 10.60 -6.01 10.20
N PHE A 480 10.50 -5.66 11.46
CA PHE A 480 11.00 -6.49 12.54
C PHE A 480 10.11 -6.33 13.78
N PHE A 481 10.05 -7.38 14.58
CA PHE A 481 9.32 -7.36 15.84
C PHE A 481 10.08 -8.18 16.87
N ALA A 482 10.41 -7.56 18.01
CA ALA A 482 11.18 -8.17 19.08
C ALA A 482 12.53 -8.73 18.57
N ASN A 483 12.61 -10.04 18.35
CA ASN A 483 13.78 -10.73 17.84
C ASN A 483 13.55 -11.36 16.45
N VAL A 484 12.51 -10.94 15.72
CA VAL A 484 12.15 -11.47 14.40
C VAL A 484 12.40 -10.42 13.33
N LEU A 485 13.23 -10.75 12.35
CA LEU A 485 13.40 -10.01 11.10
C LEU A 485 12.41 -10.53 10.06
N ARG A 486 11.65 -9.66 9.40
CA ARG A 486 10.85 -10.00 8.22
C ARG A 486 11.58 -9.55 6.98
N VAL A 487 11.95 -10.52 6.16
CA VAL A 487 12.84 -10.32 5.03
C VAL A 487 12.12 -10.70 3.75
N LEU A 488 11.99 -9.77 2.82
CA LEU A 488 11.57 -10.08 1.45
C LEU A 488 12.74 -10.74 0.72
N PRO A 489 12.62 -12.01 0.32
CA PRO A 489 13.74 -12.71 -0.32
C PRO A 489 14.00 -12.12 -1.71
N ILE A 490 15.26 -11.76 -1.97
CA ILE A 490 15.77 -11.44 -3.31
C ILE A 490 16.29 -12.71 -3.97
N SER A 491 17.08 -13.49 -3.25
CA SER A 491 17.64 -14.75 -3.72
C SER A 491 17.99 -15.70 -2.58
N GLY A 492 18.07 -17.01 -2.87
CA GLY A 492 18.43 -18.03 -1.90
C GLY A 492 17.33 -18.35 -0.87
N THR A 493 17.67 -19.12 0.15
CA THR A 493 16.78 -19.49 1.25
C THR A 493 17.55 -19.39 2.56
N PHE A 494 17.10 -18.52 3.46
CA PHE A 494 17.70 -18.37 4.77
C PHE A 494 17.55 -19.66 5.59
N GLN A 495 18.57 -19.99 6.37
CA GLN A 495 18.66 -21.21 7.16
C GLN A 495 18.75 -20.90 8.66
N ALA A 496 18.23 -21.81 9.49
CA ALA A 496 18.48 -21.76 10.92
C ALA A 496 19.96 -22.01 11.21
N GLY A 497 20.51 -21.32 12.21
CA GLY A 497 21.88 -21.42 12.67
C GLY A 497 22.90 -20.54 11.92
N GLU A 498 22.51 -19.85 10.84
CA GLU A 498 23.43 -19.00 10.09
C GLU A 498 23.52 -17.56 10.62
N THR A 499 24.60 -16.86 10.29
CA THR A 499 24.76 -15.43 10.61
C THR A 499 24.01 -14.57 9.60
N ILE A 500 23.15 -13.67 10.07
CA ILE A 500 22.42 -12.69 9.28
C ILE A 500 23.13 -11.35 9.40
N SER A 501 23.68 -10.86 8.29
CA SER A 501 24.44 -9.61 8.27
C SER A 501 23.62 -8.51 7.58
N GLY A 502 23.47 -7.35 8.23
CA GLY A 502 22.87 -6.14 7.65
C GLY A 502 23.89 -5.37 6.82
N GLY A 503 23.51 -4.99 5.60
CA GLY A 503 24.39 -4.31 4.67
C GLY A 503 24.69 -2.86 5.05
N THR A 504 23.73 -2.15 5.65
CA THR A 504 23.88 -0.73 6.00
C THR A 504 24.26 -0.57 7.47
N SER A 505 23.61 -1.33 8.36
CA SER A 505 23.89 -1.33 9.79
C SER A 505 25.23 -2.00 10.14
N ALA A 506 25.76 -2.84 9.24
CA ALA A 506 26.92 -3.71 9.49
C ALA A 506 26.75 -4.66 10.70
N ILE A 507 25.51 -4.87 11.15
CA ILE A 507 25.18 -5.76 12.28
C ILE A 507 25.15 -7.21 11.82
N ALA A 508 25.67 -8.11 12.64
CA ALA A 508 25.65 -9.55 12.39
C ALA A 508 25.08 -10.30 13.60
N LYS A 509 24.00 -11.07 13.40
CA LYS A 509 23.37 -11.89 14.45
C LYS A 509 23.02 -13.29 13.95
N THR A 510 23.04 -14.28 14.82
CA THR A 510 22.71 -15.66 14.45
C THR A 510 21.20 -15.86 14.36
N ALA A 511 20.73 -16.49 13.28
CA ALA A 511 19.35 -16.93 13.13
C ALA A 511 19.08 -18.18 13.98
N ASN A 512 18.19 -18.09 14.96
CA ASN A 512 17.65 -19.24 15.69
C ASN A 512 16.71 -20.07 14.80
N SER A 513 15.93 -19.42 13.95
CA SER A 513 15.07 -20.09 12.98
C SER A 513 14.83 -19.18 11.78
N ALA A 514 14.70 -19.78 10.59
CA ALA A 514 14.25 -19.09 9.39
C ALA A 514 13.02 -19.84 8.86
N THR A 515 11.86 -19.18 8.85
CA THR A 515 10.61 -19.78 8.39
C THR A 515 10.07 -18.99 7.22
N ARG A 516 9.86 -19.69 6.09
CA ARG A 516 9.24 -19.09 4.92
C ARG A 516 7.74 -19.02 5.11
N ARG A 517 7.16 -17.85 4.84
CA ARG A 517 5.74 -17.60 5.00
C ARG A 517 5.13 -17.01 3.74
N ILE A 518 3.90 -17.40 3.46
CA ILE A 518 3.08 -16.81 2.40
C ILE A 518 1.71 -16.42 2.92
N TYR A 519 1.11 -15.42 2.27
CA TYR A 519 -0.23 -14.93 2.58
C TYR A 519 -1.14 -15.17 1.37
N VAL A 520 -2.23 -15.87 1.59
CA VAL A 520 -3.21 -16.23 0.55
C VAL A 520 -4.57 -15.68 0.96
N ARG A 521 -5.17 -14.85 0.09
CA ARG A 521 -6.46 -14.18 0.30
C ARG A 521 -7.55 -14.77 -0.59
N GLY A 522 -8.81 -14.54 -0.22
CA GLY A 522 -9.97 -14.82 -1.10
C GLY A 522 -10.32 -16.30 -1.29
N SER A 523 -9.84 -17.21 -0.43
CA SER A 523 -10.17 -18.63 -0.53
C SER A 523 -11.43 -19.00 0.25
N ALA A 524 -12.47 -19.42 -0.48
CA ALA A 524 -13.70 -19.96 0.12
C ALA A 524 -13.47 -21.30 0.86
N GLY A 525 -12.44 -22.06 0.48
CA GLY A 525 -12.07 -23.34 1.07
C GLY A 525 -10.94 -23.24 2.13
N ILE A 526 -10.80 -24.29 2.95
CA ILE A 526 -9.78 -24.40 4.00
C ILE A 526 -8.57 -25.16 3.47
N PHE A 527 -7.37 -24.58 3.64
CA PHE A 527 -6.11 -25.27 3.41
C PHE A 527 -5.63 -25.96 4.71
N PRO A 528 -5.72 -27.30 4.84
CA PRO A 528 -5.15 -28.05 5.95
C PRO A 528 -3.60 -28.00 6.04
N ALA A 529 -3.09 -28.23 7.24
CA ALA A 529 -1.67 -28.55 7.43
C ALA A 529 -1.31 -29.86 6.72
N GLY A 530 -0.10 -29.93 6.17
CA GLY A 530 0.43 -31.06 5.42
C GLY A 530 0.04 -31.08 3.93
N GLU A 531 -0.83 -30.17 3.48
CA GLU A 531 -1.25 -30.13 2.08
C GLU A 531 -0.20 -29.45 1.17
N THR A 532 -0.07 -29.97 -0.05
CA THR A 532 0.65 -29.32 -1.14
C THR A 532 -0.21 -28.27 -1.81
N ILE A 533 0.34 -27.06 -1.91
CA ILE A 533 -0.22 -25.95 -2.68
C ILE A 533 0.57 -25.70 -3.95
N THR A 534 -0.11 -25.23 -5.00
CA THR A 534 0.47 -24.96 -6.32
C THR A 534 0.08 -23.57 -6.83
N GLY A 535 1.06 -22.81 -7.32
CA GLY A 535 0.87 -21.53 -7.98
C GLY A 535 0.50 -21.70 -9.45
N ALA A 536 -0.61 -21.12 -9.87
CA ALA A 536 -1.17 -21.32 -11.20
C ALA A 536 -0.32 -20.73 -12.32
N THR A 537 0.39 -19.63 -12.07
CA THR A 537 1.20 -18.93 -13.08
C THR A 537 2.69 -19.28 -12.94
N SER A 538 3.18 -19.36 -11.71
CA SER A 538 4.58 -19.68 -11.42
C SER A 538 4.92 -21.16 -11.52
N GLY A 539 3.91 -22.04 -11.38
CA GLY A 539 4.13 -23.48 -11.20
C GLY A 539 4.84 -23.83 -9.88
N ALA A 540 5.05 -22.87 -8.98
CA ALA A 540 5.70 -23.12 -7.70
C ALA A 540 4.84 -24.05 -6.84
N THR A 541 5.49 -24.94 -6.11
CA THR A 541 4.81 -25.85 -5.17
C THR A 541 5.37 -25.70 -3.76
N ALA A 542 4.53 -25.84 -2.74
CA ALA A 542 4.96 -25.82 -1.35
C ALA A 542 4.07 -26.70 -0.47
N VAL A 543 4.60 -27.13 0.67
CA VAL A 543 3.84 -27.89 1.67
C VAL A 543 3.55 -26.99 2.87
N ILE A 544 2.28 -26.94 3.30
CA ILE A 544 1.85 -26.15 4.45
C ILE A 544 2.27 -26.87 5.73
N ALA A 545 3.16 -26.27 6.52
CA ALA A 545 3.51 -26.79 7.85
C ALA A 545 2.40 -26.50 8.87
N ALA A 546 1.90 -25.26 8.86
CA ALA A 546 0.83 -24.81 9.73
C ALA A 546 0.03 -23.68 9.06
N PRO A 547 -1.29 -23.83 8.87
CA PRO A 547 -2.16 -22.76 8.44
C PRO A 547 -2.55 -21.88 9.63
N TYR A 548 -2.18 -20.61 9.56
CA TYR A 548 -2.63 -19.57 10.48
C TYR A 548 -3.59 -18.66 9.74
N GLN A 549 -4.86 -18.60 10.15
CA GLN A 549 -5.68 -17.45 9.75
C GLN A 549 -5.24 -16.27 10.60
N THR A 550 -4.84 -15.17 9.97
CA THR A 550 -4.61 -13.93 10.71
C THR A 550 -5.98 -13.45 11.19
N PRO A 551 -6.28 -13.49 12.51
CA PRO A 551 -7.56 -12.98 12.97
C PRO A 551 -7.59 -11.49 12.67
N LEU A 552 -8.75 -11.00 12.21
CA LEU A 552 -9.01 -9.58 12.31
C LEU A 552 -9.09 -9.25 13.81
N ALA A 553 -8.19 -8.40 14.29
CA ALA A 553 -8.09 -8.09 15.71
C ALA A 553 -8.26 -6.60 15.98
N ILE A 554 -9.16 -6.24 16.89
CA ILE A 554 -9.15 -4.94 17.59
C ILE A 554 -8.63 -5.23 18.99
N GLY A 555 -7.55 -4.57 19.40
CA GLY A 555 -6.94 -4.74 20.70
C GLY A 555 -7.07 -3.51 21.61
N PRO A 556 -6.36 -3.55 22.74
CA PRO A 556 -6.62 -2.68 23.88
C PRO A 556 -6.34 -1.20 23.59
N GLY A 557 -6.87 -0.34 24.46
CA GLY A 557 -6.74 1.11 24.34
C GLY A 557 -7.66 1.73 23.29
N THR A 558 -8.53 0.93 22.67
CA THR A 558 -9.51 1.39 21.69
C THR A 558 -10.68 2.09 22.38
N LEU A 559 -10.95 3.33 21.99
CA LEU A 559 -12.04 4.20 22.41
C LEU A 559 -13.03 4.42 21.26
N MET A 560 -14.31 4.13 21.49
CA MET A 560 -15.38 4.29 20.49
C MET A 560 -16.48 5.21 21.00
N ASN A 561 -16.68 6.35 20.36
CA ASN A 561 -17.85 7.20 20.56
C ASN A 561 -18.68 7.17 19.27
N CYS A 562 -19.79 6.43 19.25
CA CYS A 562 -20.59 6.25 18.04
C CYS A 562 -22.02 6.77 18.21
N SER A 563 -22.58 7.33 17.14
CA SER A 563 -23.97 7.80 17.05
C SER A 563 -24.98 6.70 16.75
N THR A 564 -24.55 5.49 16.36
CA THR A 564 -25.46 4.33 16.23
C THR A 564 -24.87 3.05 16.83
N ASP A 565 -24.21 2.18 16.08
CA ASP A 565 -23.62 0.93 16.58
C ASP A 565 -22.13 1.15 16.92
N ALA A 566 -21.56 0.47 17.92
CA ALA A 566 -20.11 0.59 18.14
C ALA A 566 -19.33 -0.22 17.09
N VAL A 567 -19.71 -1.49 16.87
CA VAL A 567 -19.08 -2.39 15.89
C VAL A 567 -20.14 -3.19 15.12
N VAL A 568 -19.98 -3.30 13.80
CA VAL A 568 -20.78 -4.16 12.93
C VAL A 568 -19.86 -5.12 12.20
N VAL A 569 -20.02 -6.43 12.38
CA VAL A 569 -19.30 -7.47 11.66
C VAL A 569 -20.20 -7.97 10.53
N ALA A 570 -19.79 -7.83 9.28
CA ALA A 570 -20.61 -8.16 8.11
C ALA A 570 -19.76 -8.77 6.98
N ASN A 571 -20.42 -9.23 5.91
CA ASN A 571 -19.77 -9.62 4.64
C ASN A 571 -18.61 -10.62 4.80
N VAL A 572 -18.75 -11.57 5.73
CA VAL A 572 -17.71 -12.59 5.98
C VAL A 572 -17.61 -13.50 4.76
N VAL A 573 -16.55 -13.31 3.96
CA VAL A 573 -16.38 -13.96 2.64
C VAL A 573 -16.02 -15.44 2.78
N THR A 574 -15.39 -15.84 3.89
CA THR A 574 -14.84 -17.19 4.13
C THR A 574 -14.85 -17.50 5.63
N PRO A 575 -14.67 -18.76 6.10
CA PRO A 575 -14.49 -19.02 7.54
C PRO A 575 -13.39 -18.12 8.09
N ALA A 576 -13.71 -17.18 8.98
CA ALA A 576 -12.76 -16.20 9.48
C ALA A 576 -12.73 -16.18 11.02
N SER A 577 -11.65 -15.66 11.59
CA SER A 577 -11.53 -15.46 13.04
C SER A 577 -11.48 -13.97 13.37
N LEU A 578 -12.20 -13.58 14.42
CA LEU A 578 -12.29 -12.21 14.93
C LEU A 578 -11.85 -12.19 16.39
N SER A 579 -11.07 -11.20 16.77
CA SER A 579 -10.71 -10.91 18.16
C SER A 579 -10.98 -9.45 18.49
N LEU A 580 -11.87 -9.17 19.43
CA LEU A 580 -12.15 -7.85 19.96
C LEU A 580 -11.71 -7.82 21.42
N SER A 581 -10.81 -6.91 21.79
CA SER A 581 -10.26 -6.84 23.14
C SER A 581 -10.05 -5.40 23.62
N GLY A 582 -10.39 -5.09 24.88
CA GLY A 582 -10.03 -3.82 25.52
C GLY A 582 -10.67 -2.58 24.89
N ILE A 583 -11.88 -2.73 24.36
CA ILE A 583 -12.67 -1.65 23.73
C ILE A 583 -13.48 -0.94 24.80
N ARG A 584 -13.39 0.40 24.87
CA ARG A 584 -14.24 1.22 25.74
C ARG A 584 -14.98 2.29 24.95
N GLY A 585 -16.17 2.71 25.38
CA GLY A 585 -16.88 3.70 24.57
C GLY A 585 -18.30 4.04 24.95
N ASN A 586 -18.87 5.02 24.24
CA ASN A 586 -20.27 5.41 24.29
C ASN A 586 -20.93 5.14 22.94
N THR A 587 -22.12 4.53 22.96
CA THR A 587 -22.96 4.29 21.79
C THR A 587 -24.37 4.85 22.02
N GLN A 588 -25.05 5.29 20.96
CA GLN A 588 -26.44 5.77 21.03
C GLN A 588 -27.46 4.72 20.53
N SER A 589 -27.03 3.57 20.01
CA SER A 589 -27.95 2.50 19.56
C SER A 589 -27.48 1.12 20.00
N HIS A 590 -26.57 0.45 19.27
CA HIS A 590 -26.15 -0.92 19.62
C HIS A 590 -24.67 -0.99 20.01
N GLY A 591 -24.31 -2.05 20.74
CA GLY A 591 -22.93 -2.32 21.12
C GLY A 591 -22.19 -2.97 19.95
N ILE A 592 -22.30 -4.30 19.85
CA ILE A 592 -21.67 -5.10 18.81
C ILE A 592 -22.75 -5.89 18.05
N ARG A 593 -22.76 -5.76 16.72
CA ARG A 593 -23.68 -6.49 15.84
C ARG A 593 -22.90 -7.41 14.89
N PHE A 594 -23.32 -8.65 14.76
CA PHE A 594 -22.91 -9.58 13.71
C PHE A 594 -24.06 -9.69 12.71
N ASN A 595 -23.82 -9.35 11.46
CA ASN A 595 -24.78 -9.39 10.36
C ASN A 595 -24.31 -10.43 9.34
N LEU A 596 -24.58 -11.71 9.62
CA LEU A 596 -24.07 -12.83 8.85
C LEU A 596 -25.18 -13.40 7.95
N SER A 597 -24.96 -13.42 6.64
CA SER A 597 -25.89 -13.99 5.65
C SER A 597 -25.79 -15.51 5.57
N VAL A 598 -26.78 -16.17 4.95
CA VAL A 598 -26.75 -17.62 4.71
C VAL A 598 -25.49 -18.01 3.95
N GLY A 599 -24.76 -19.01 4.44
CA GLY A 599 -23.47 -19.46 3.89
C GLY A 599 -22.24 -18.74 4.46
N GLN A 600 -22.41 -17.63 5.17
CA GLN A 600 -21.31 -16.96 5.89
C GLN A 600 -21.04 -17.65 7.22
N ARG A 601 -19.76 -17.81 7.56
CA ARG A 601 -19.34 -18.55 8.75
C ARG A 601 -18.16 -17.86 9.43
N LEU A 602 -18.25 -17.57 10.73
CA LEU A 602 -17.09 -17.21 11.56
C LEU A 602 -16.61 -18.46 12.29
N ARG A 603 -15.32 -18.79 12.20
CA ARG A 603 -14.76 -19.93 12.93
C ARG A 603 -14.60 -19.61 14.42
N LYS A 604 -14.12 -18.42 14.73
CA LYS A 604 -13.91 -17.98 16.11
C LYS A 604 -14.20 -16.50 16.27
N ALA A 605 -14.99 -16.13 17.27
CA ALA A 605 -15.15 -14.77 17.73
C ALA A 605 -14.71 -14.69 19.20
N SER A 606 -13.61 -14.00 19.48
CA SER A 606 -13.14 -13.74 20.85
C SER A 606 -13.46 -12.31 21.24
N LEU A 607 -14.20 -12.11 22.31
CA LEU A 607 -14.56 -10.80 22.86
C LEU A 607 -14.05 -10.72 24.29
N ARG A 608 -13.14 -9.79 24.58
CA ARG A 608 -12.48 -9.67 25.88
C ARG A 608 -12.45 -8.22 26.39
N ASP A 609 -12.67 -8.00 27.68
CA ASP A 609 -12.45 -6.70 28.34
C ASP A 609 -13.14 -5.51 27.64
N ILE A 610 -14.42 -5.67 27.30
CA ILE A 610 -15.19 -4.65 26.56
C ILE A 610 -16.08 -3.88 27.54
N ALA A 611 -16.04 -2.55 27.50
CA ALA A 611 -16.85 -1.67 28.34
C ALA A 611 -17.57 -0.62 27.49
N LEU A 612 -18.83 -0.87 27.11
CA LEU A 612 -19.63 0.04 26.29
C LEU A 612 -20.82 0.60 27.06
N LYS A 613 -21.04 1.91 26.95
CA LYS A 613 -22.13 2.64 27.60
C LYS A 613 -23.20 3.04 26.59
N ASN A 614 -24.47 2.95 26.96
CA ASN A 614 -25.60 3.44 26.15
C ASN A 614 -26.42 4.45 26.96
N SER A 615 -26.70 5.61 26.36
CA SER A 615 -27.38 6.74 27.03
C SER A 615 -28.81 7.00 26.55
N THR A 616 -29.33 6.25 25.57
CA THR A 616 -30.56 6.58 24.83
C THR A 616 -31.64 5.49 24.85
N SER A 617 -31.44 4.35 25.52
CA SER A 617 -32.47 3.32 25.83
C SER A 617 -32.91 2.40 24.67
N ILE A 618 -32.44 2.58 23.43
CA ILE A 618 -33.07 1.98 22.24
C ILE A 618 -32.27 0.85 21.55
N GLY A 619 -31.39 0.12 22.25
CA GLY A 619 -30.69 -0.96 21.54
C GLY A 619 -30.08 -2.09 22.35
N VAL A 620 -29.66 -3.10 21.60
CA VAL A 620 -29.12 -4.37 22.09
C VAL A 620 -27.59 -4.30 22.13
N ALA A 621 -27.00 -4.68 23.27
CA ALA A 621 -25.55 -4.72 23.47
C ALA A 621 -24.84 -5.68 22.50
N PHE A 622 -25.51 -6.79 22.16
CA PHE A 622 -25.01 -7.84 21.32
C PHE A 622 -26.13 -8.41 20.45
N ARG A 623 -25.98 -8.40 19.12
CA ARG A 623 -26.98 -8.95 18.19
C ARG A 623 -26.30 -9.79 17.11
N VAL A 624 -26.74 -11.03 16.91
CA VAL A 624 -26.45 -11.77 15.67
C VAL A 624 -27.70 -11.84 14.82
N THR A 625 -27.60 -11.28 13.62
CA THR A 625 -28.68 -11.16 12.66
C THR A 625 -28.36 -12.04 11.46
N THR A 626 -29.42 -12.61 10.87
CA THR A 626 -29.47 -13.38 9.62
C THR A 626 -28.73 -14.74 9.62
N GLY A 627 -29.10 -15.60 8.66
CA GLY A 627 -28.90 -17.06 8.68
C GLY A 627 -27.49 -17.62 8.47
N GLY A 628 -26.43 -16.92 8.90
CA GLY A 628 -25.05 -17.43 8.96
C GLY A 628 -24.73 -18.18 10.26
N ALA A 629 -23.48 -18.60 10.44
CA ALA A 629 -23.03 -19.36 11.63
C ALA A 629 -21.72 -18.82 12.26
N ILE A 630 -21.54 -19.01 13.56
CA ILE A 630 -20.33 -18.77 14.35
C ILE A 630 -19.97 -20.08 15.04
N ASP A 631 -18.80 -20.66 14.75
CA ASP A 631 -18.44 -21.96 15.31
C ASP A 631 -18.07 -21.86 16.78
N GLU A 632 -17.12 -21.00 17.13
CA GLU A 632 -16.72 -20.79 18.51
C GLU A 632 -16.83 -19.31 18.88
N MET A 633 -17.52 -19.01 19.97
CA MET A 633 -17.59 -17.66 20.53
C MET A 633 -17.09 -17.69 21.96
N LEU A 634 -16.09 -16.88 22.26
CA LEU A 634 -15.50 -16.70 23.58
C LEU A 634 -15.80 -15.29 24.07
N VAL A 635 -16.40 -15.16 25.25
CA VAL A 635 -16.71 -13.86 25.85
C VAL A 635 -16.21 -13.81 27.29
N ASP A 636 -15.35 -12.85 27.60
CA ASP A 636 -14.73 -12.69 28.92
C ASP A 636 -14.57 -11.20 29.26
N GLY A 637 -14.76 -10.79 30.52
CA GLY A 637 -14.60 -9.38 30.92
C GLY A 637 -15.54 -8.38 30.22
N PHE A 638 -16.74 -8.79 29.82
CA PHE A 638 -17.74 -7.93 29.18
C PHE A 638 -18.51 -7.13 30.25
N ASP A 639 -18.25 -5.82 30.32
CA ASP A 639 -18.84 -4.88 31.26
C ASP A 639 -19.92 -4.01 30.58
N MET A 640 -21.16 -4.17 31.05
CA MET A 640 -22.34 -3.43 30.57
C MET A 640 -23.06 -2.73 31.73
N THR A 641 -22.36 -2.47 32.84
CA THR A 641 -22.95 -1.91 34.07
C THR A 641 -23.64 -0.56 33.88
N GLU A 642 -23.25 0.20 32.85
CA GLU A 642 -23.85 1.49 32.48
C GLU A 642 -24.69 1.43 31.17
N TRP A 643 -25.23 0.26 30.82
CA TRP A 643 -26.11 0.10 29.65
C TRP A 643 -27.57 0.40 29.97
N VAL A 644 -28.12 1.47 29.39
CA VAL A 644 -29.57 1.76 29.43
C VAL A 644 -30.19 1.23 28.13
N GLY A 645 -31.00 0.18 28.20
CA GLY A 645 -31.65 -0.47 27.03
C GLY A 645 -33.09 -0.89 27.34
N ASP A 646 -33.83 -1.32 26.31
CA ASP A 646 -35.28 -1.68 26.33
C ASP A 646 -35.66 -2.90 27.21
N GLY A 647 -34.75 -3.38 28.06
CA GLY A 647 -34.97 -4.55 28.91
C GLY A 647 -34.74 -5.91 28.21
N THR A 648 -34.42 -5.95 26.92
CA THR A 648 -34.17 -7.21 26.17
C THR A 648 -32.70 -7.66 26.17
N GLY A 649 -31.98 -7.35 27.25
CA GLY A 649 -30.53 -7.50 27.42
C GLY A 649 -29.86 -8.57 26.53
N SER A 650 -28.88 -8.15 25.73
CA SER A 650 -27.94 -9.04 25.00
C SER A 650 -28.58 -10.30 24.38
N SER A 651 -29.31 -10.16 23.27
CA SER A 651 -29.96 -11.29 22.59
C SER A 651 -28.97 -12.04 21.66
N ILE A 652 -28.58 -13.26 22.03
CA ILE A 652 -28.00 -14.24 21.08
C ILE A 652 -29.16 -15.08 20.52
N THR A 653 -29.44 -14.98 19.22
CA THR A 653 -30.47 -15.82 18.58
C THR A 653 -29.96 -17.27 18.46
N ALA A 654 -30.74 -18.23 18.96
CA ALA A 654 -30.45 -19.66 18.94
C ALA A 654 -30.13 -20.18 17.52
N GLY A 655 -29.17 -21.10 17.40
CA GLY A 655 -28.83 -21.80 16.13
C GLY A 655 -27.70 -21.14 15.32
N ILE A 656 -27.24 -19.95 15.70
CA ILE A 656 -26.16 -19.24 15.00
C ILE A 656 -24.78 -19.52 15.63
N VAL A 657 -24.67 -19.72 16.94
CA VAL A 657 -23.39 -20.03 17.62
C VAL A 657 -23.31 -21.52 17.98
N THR A 658 -22.33 -22.27 17.48
CA THR A 658 -22.26 -23.73 17.72
C THR A 658 -21.51 -24.11 19.01
N ARG A 659 -20.57 -23.27 19.47
CA ARG A 659 -19.85 -23.41 20.75
C ARG A 659 -19.69 -22.05 21.43
N PHE A 660 -20.27 -21.87 22.60
CA PHE A 660 -20.11 -20.65 23.41
C PHE A 660 -19.27 -20.94 24.66
N ILE A 661 -18.29 -20.07 24.96
CA ILE A 661 -17.43 -20.15 26.15
C ILE A 661 -17.54 -18.80 26.87
N GLY A 662 -18.24 -18.78 28.01
CA GLY A 662 -18.46 -17.55 28.79
C GLY A 662 -17.63 -17.50 30.08
N GLY A 663 -16.97 -16.36 30.32
CA GLY A 663 -16.34 -15.98 31.59
C GLY A 663 -17.28 -15.24 32.56
N ASN A 664 -16.71 -14.59 33.58
CA ASN A 664 -17.45 -13.73 34.52
C ASN A 664 -17.83 -12.41 33.82
N ASN A 665 -19.07 -12.28 33.39
CA ASN A 665 -19.54 -11.12 32.63
C ASN A 665 -20.72 -10.44 33.35
N PRO A 666 -20.49 -9.45 34.23
CA PRO A 666 -21.51 -8.81 35.07
C PRO A 666 -22.72 -8.29 34.29
N GLY A 667 -22.50 -7.79 33.08
CA GLY A 667 -23.55 -7.31 32.17
C GLY A 667 -24.44 -8.38 31.56
N LEU A 668 -23.97 -9.63 31.51
CA LEU A 668 -24.71 -10.81 31.03
C LEU A 668 -25.41 -11.57 32.18
N GLN A 669 -25.22 -11.15 33.44
CA GLN A 669 -25.73 -11.89 34.61
C GLN A 669 -27.26 -11.79 34.81
N GLY A 670 -27.94 -10.90 34.09
CA GLY A 670 -29.42 -10.86 34.03
C GLY A 670 -30.04 -11.80 32.99
N THR A 671 -29.24 -12.33 32.06
CA THR A 671 -29.66 -13.19 30.93
C THR A 671 -28.69 -14.36 30.75
N SER A 672 -28.30 -14.99 31.87
CA SER A 672 -27.07 -15.80 32.02
C SER A 672 -26.99 -17.12 31.26
N SER A 673 -27.62 -17.25 30.11
CA SER A 673 -27.83 -18.52 29.47
C SER A 673 -28.20 -18.30 28.01
N VAL A 674 -27.33 -18.72 27.09
CA VAL A 674 -27.58 -18.70 25.64
C VAL A 674 -28.90 -19.45 25.42
N PRO A 675 -29.97 -18.78 24.96
CA PRO A 675 -31.24 -19.45 24.73
C PRO A 675 -31.06 -20.43 23.56
N THR A 676 -31.22 -21.72 23.83
CA THR A 676 -31.19 -22.82 22.86
C THR A 676 -32.61 -23.36 22.72
N ASN A 677 -33.24 -23.10 21.57
CA ASN A 677 -34.55 -23.65 21.23
C ASN A 677 -34.43 -25.14 20.84
N LEU A 678 -34.98 -26.02 21.66
CA LEU A 678 -35.02 -27.46 21.45
C LEU A 678 -36.43 -27.89 20.98
N THR A 679 -36.70 -27.71 19.69
CA THR A 679 -38.01 -28.02 19.08
C THR A 679 -38.18 -29.50 18.69
N VAL A 680 -37.13 -30.31 18.84
CA VAL A 680 -37.06 -31.76 18.57
C VAL A 680 -36.26 -32.47 19.66
N ASN A 681 -36.42 -33.79 19.80
CA ASN A 681 -35.62 -34.59 20.73
C ASN A 681 -34.13 -34.41 20.43
N THR A 682 -33.31 -34.15 21.44
CA THR A 682 -31.92 -33.69 21.25
C THR A 682 -31.00 -34.29 22.31
N THR A 683 -29.89 -34.90 21.90
CA THR A 683 -28.81 -35.28 22.81
C THR A 683 -27.82 -34.11 22.94
N LEU A 684 -27.72 -33.57 24.14
CA LEU A 684 -26.83 -32.48 24.50
C LEU A 684 -25.41 -32.99 24.70
N SER A 685 -24.43 -32.22 24.24
CA SER A 685 -23.00 -32.45 24.48
C SER A 685 -22.43 -31.50 25.53
N GLY A 686 -21.20 -31.73 25.98
CA GLY A 686 -20.48 -30.82 26.90
C GLY A 686 -20.33 -29.38 26.39
N LEU A 687 -20.64 -29.13 25.12
CA LEU A 687 -20.72 -27.79 24.51
C LEU A 687 -21.88 -26.94 25.04
N HIS A 688 -22.88 -27.55 25.68
CA HIS A 688 -24.05 -26.86 26.25
C HIS A 688 -23.82 -26.39 27.69
N ASN A 689 -22.58 -26.46 28.18
CA ASN A 689 -22.25 -25.93 29.50
C ASN A 689 -22.60 -24.43 29.57
N ARG A 690 -23.40 -24.08 30.57
CA ARG A 690 -24.01 -22.78 30.90
C ARG A 690 -25.09 -22.29 29.90
N ALA A 691 -25.67 -23.18 29.08
CA ALA A 691 -26.79 -22.84 28.20
C ALA A 691 -28.14 -22.71 28.93
N LEU A 692 -29.13 -22.00 28.33
CA LEU A 692 -30.56 -22.11 28.67
C LEU A 692 -31.23 -22.91 27.59
N CYS A 693 -31.77 -24.07 27.91
CA CYS A 693 -32.55 -24.83 26.97
C CYS A 693 -34.03 -24.50 27.16
N HIS A 694 -34.77 -24.30 26.07
CA HIS A 694 -36.22 -24.09 26.08
C HIS A 694 -36.83 -24.80 24.86
N ASN A 695 -38.07 -25.27 24.96
CA ASN A 695 -38.78 -25.96 23.86
C ASN A 695 -39.86 -25.07 23.24
N ASN A 696 -39.63 -23.76 23.18
CA ASN A 696 -40.56 -22.82 22.56
C ASN A 696 -40.76 -23.17 21.07
N GLY A 697 -42.01 -23.31 20.63
CA GLY A 697 -42.36 -23.77 19.28
C GLY A 697 -42.35 -25.30 19.08
N ALA A 698 -42.11 -26.10 20.12
CA ALA A 698 -42.33 -27.54 20.02
C ALA A 698 -43.82 -27.86 19.83
N GLY A 699 -44.14 -28.75 18.88
CA GLY A 699 -45.51 -29.20 18.61
C GLY A 699 -45.97 -30.40 19.44
N ALA A 700 -45.14 -30.89 20.37
CA ALA A 700 -45.40 -32.01 21.28
C ALA A 700 -44.36 -32.00 22.41
N THR A 701 -44.55 -32.85 23.42
CA THR A 701 -43.54 -33.15 24.45
C THR A 701 -42.22 -33.55 23.82
N ARG A 702 -41.10 -33.04 24.34
CA ARG A 702 -39.74 -33.33 23.84
C ARG A 702 -38.85 -33.89 24.92
N THR A 703 -38.04 -34.89 24.55
CA THR A 703 -37.03 -35.49 25.42
C THR A 703 -35.64 -35.06 24.99
N HIS A 704 -34.87 -34.55 25.93
CA HIS A 704 -33.49 -34.11 25.71
C HIS A 704 -32.55 -34.85 26.65
N THR A 705 -31.57 -35.55 26.09
CA THR A 705 -30.57 -36.28 26.85
C THR A 705 -29.43 -35.33 27.23
N LEU A 706 -29.04 -35.28 28.50
CA LEU A 706 -27.89 -34.52 29.01
C LEU A 706 -26.57 -35.07 28.43
N PRO A 707 -25.47 -34.31 28.49
CA PRO A 707 -24.15 -34.88 28.26
C PRO A 707 -23.72 -35.77 29.44
N PRO A 708 -22.66 -36.60 29.27
CA PRO A 708 -22.02 -37.27 30.39
C PRO A 708 -21.71 -36.30 31.53
N ALA A 709 -22.16 -36.62 32.75
CA ALA A 709 -21.93 -35.82 33.93
C ALA A 709 -20.44 -35.79 34.27
N VAL A 710 -19.83 -34.60 34.19
CA VAL A 710 -18.43 -34.33 34.53
C VAL A 710 -18.39 -33.09 35.43
N PRO A 711 -17.57 -33.05 36.51
CA PRO A 711 -17.47 -31.90 37.40
C PRO A 711 -17.33 -30.56 36.66
N GLY A 712 -18.17 -29.59 37.01
CA GLY A 712 -18.12 -28.23 36.46
C GLY A 712 -19.04 -27.99 35.25
N LEU A 713 -19.80 -29.00 34.81
CA LEU A 713 -20.91 -28.79 33.87
C LEU A 713 -22.14 -28.21 34.60
N ARG A 714 -22.80 -27.23 34.00
CA ARG A 714 -24.02 -26.56 34.48
C ARG A 714 -24.94 -26.29 33.31
N ILE A 715 -26.22 -26.66 33.32
CA ILE A 715 -27.15 -26.38 32.21
C ILE A 715 -28.51 -25.94 32.77
N GLY A 716 -29.05 -24.83 32.27
CA GLY A 716 -30.39 -24.34 32.62
C GLY A 716 -31.44 -24.87 31.64
N PHE A 717 -32.66 -25.11 32.12
CA PHE A 717 -33.81 -25.49 31.32
C PHE A 717 -35.03 -24.66 31.74
N ALA A 718 -35.77 -24.13 30.78
CA ALA A 718 -36.90 -23.22 31.00
C ALA A 718 -38.08 -23.55 30.08
N GLY A 719 -39.23 -23.86 30.66
CA GLY A 719 -40.52 -24.04 29.98
C GLY A 719 -41.36 -22.75 29.86
N VAL A 720 -40.78 -21.58 30.15
CA VAL A 720 -41.50 -20.30 30.41
C VAL A 720 -42.30 -19.76 29.20
N HIS A 721 -42.08 -20.30 28.00
CA HIS A 721 -42.87 -20.00 26.79
C HIS A 721 -43.32 -21.27 26.04
N ALA A 722 -43.25 -22.43 26.67
CA ALA A 722 -43.59 -23.71 26.08
C ALA A 722 -45.08 -24.00 26.24
N THR A 723 -45.71 -24.62 25.24
CA THR A 723 -47.06 -25.21 25.36
C THR A 723 -47.02 -26.70 25.69
N HIS A 724 -45.82 -27.29 25.76
CA HIS A 724 -45.60 -28.73 25.91
C HIS A 724 -44.49 -29.02 26.93
N VAL A 725 -44.56 -30.20 27.52
CA VAL A 725 -43.63 -30.70 28.55
C VAL A 725 -42.22 -30.91 27.97
N MET A 726 -41.20 -30.71 28.78
CA MET A 726 -39.81 -31.02 28.49
C MET A 726 -39.29 -32.12 29.41
N ASN A 727 -38.88 -33.24 28.84
CA ASN A 727 -38.24 -34.35 29.54
C ASN A 727 -36.71 -34.20 29.44
N ILE A 728 -36.02 -34.28 30.57
CA ILE A 728 -34.55 -34.13 30.66
C ILE A 728 -33.95 -35.44 31.16
N GLU A 729 -33.37 -36.19 30.25
CA GLU A 729 -32.86 -37.54 30.49
C GLU A 729 -31.36 -37.51 30.80
N PRO A 730 -30.87 -38.16 31.87
CA PRO A 730 -29.43 -38.29 32.09
C PRO A 730 -28.76 -39.18 31.04
N ASN A 731 -27.48 -38.94 30.76
CA ASN A 731 -26.75 -39.73 29.77
C ASN A 731 -26.45 -41.15 30.26
N GLY A 732 -27.00 -42.17 29.60
CA GLY A 732 -26.66 -43.57 29.87
C GLY A 732 -26.94 -43.98 31.32
N THR A 733 -25.90 -44.25 32.11
CA THR A 733 -26.02 -44.65 33.52
C THR A 733 -25.96 -43.49 34.51
N ASP A 734 -25.84 -42.26 34.03
CA ASP A 734 -25.83 -41.07 34.88
C ASP A 734 -27.18 -40.91 35.63
N THR A 735 -27.17 -40.17 36.72
CA THR A 735 -28.38 -39.88 37.51
C THR A 735 -28.57 -38.39 37.73
N ILE A 736 -29.82 -37.96 37.89
CA ILE A 736 -30.16 -36.64 38.43
C ILE A 736 -30.58 -36.84 39.88
N LYS A 737 -29.92 -36.16 40.82
CA LYS A 737 -30.15 -36.30 42.27
C LYS A 737 -31.63 -36.05 42.60
N GLY A 738 -32.28 -37.07 43.15
CA GLY A 738 -33.74 -37.09 43.39
C GLY A 738 -34.48 -38.11 42.52
N GLY A 739 -33.91 -38.49 41.37
CA GLY A 739 -34.38 -39.55 40.50
C GLY A 739 -33.55 -40.84 40.61
N GLY A 740 -34.16 -41.98 40.26
CA GLY A 740 -33.47 -43.28 40.15
C GLY A 740 -32.65 -43.41 38.85
N ALA A 741 -31.84 -44.46 38.73
CA ALA A 741 -31.16 -44.78 37.48
C ALA A 741 -32.18 -45.01 36.34
N GLY A 742 -31.94 -44.37 35.20
CA GLY A 742 -32.85 -44.41 34.05
C GLY A 742 -34.10 -43.54 34.16
N LYS A 743 -34.26 -42.75 35.23
CA LYS A 743 -35.35 -41.78 35.36
C LYS A 743 -34.95 -40.42 34.78
N TYR A 744 -35.87 -39.76 34.10
CA TYR A 744 -35.71 -38.38 33.61
C TYR A 744 -36.47 -37.37 34.47
N LEU A 745 -36.00 -36.13 34.45
CA LEU A 745 -36.67 -34.99 35.06
C LEU A 745 -37.77 -34.48 34.12
N ILE A 746 -38.94 -34.16 34.68
CA ILE A 746 -40.07 -33.59 33.93
C ILE A 746 -40.14 -32.10 34.25
N LEU A 747 -40.23 -31.26 33.22
CA LEU A 747 -40.37 -29.82 33.33
C LEU A 747 -41.63 -29.36 32.59
N ASP A 748 -42.62 -28.88 33.34
CA ASP A 748 -43.89 -28.43 32.80
C ASP A 748 -43.82 -27.00 32.23
N PRO A 749 -44.77 -26.61 31.35
CA PRO A 749 -44.93 -25.22 30.92
C PRO A 749 -44.90 -24.22 32.08
N GLY A 750 -44.03 -23.21 31.98
CA GLY A 750 -43.86 -22.18 33.02
C GLY A 750 -42.77 -22.49 34.05
N GLU A 751 -42.24 -23.70 34.11
CA GLU A 751 -41.23 -24.09 35.10
C GLU A 751 -39.79 -23.85 34.61
N ARG A 752 -38.84 -23.79 35.56
CA ARG A 752 -37.41 -23.65 35.27
C ARG A 752 -36.56 -24.46 36.25
N VAL A 753 -35.51 -25.10 35.74
CA VAL A 753 -34.48 -25.76 36.55
C VAL A 753 -33.08 -25.41 36.05
N THR A 754 -32.07 -25.53 36.91
CA THR A 754 -30.65 -25.54 36.52
C THR A 754 -30.00 -26.76 37.12
N LEU A 755 -29.33 -27.54 36.28
CA LEU A 755 -28.64 -28.77 36.62
C LEU A 755 -27.13 -28.53 36.66
N GLU A 756 -26.45 -28.96 37.73
CA GLU A 756 -25.00 -28.89 37.90
C GLU A 756 -24.43 -30.28 38.17
N ALA A 757 -23.38 -30.65 37.45
CA ALA A 757 -22.62 -31.86 37.71
C ALA A 757 -21.48 -31.56 38.70
N TYR A 758 -21.60 -32.09 39.92
CA TYR A 758 -20.57 -31.92 40.97
C TYR A 758 -19.54 -33.05 40.98
N THR A 759 -19.91 -34.24 40.52
CA THR A 759 -19.06 -35.42 40.41
C THR A 759 -19.37 -36.15 39.11
N VAL A 760 -18.46 -37.03 38.67
CA VAL A 760 -18.71 -37.88 37.50
C VAL A 760 -19.95 -38.74 37.76
N GLY A 761 -20.87 -38.78 36.81
CA GLY A 761 -22.09 -39.61 36.87
C GLY A 761 -23.31 -39.02 37.61
N LEU A 762 -23.22 -37.80 38.18
CA LEU A 762 -24.30 -37.20 38.96
C LEU A 762 -24.57 -35.74 38.59
N TRP A 763 -25.80 -35.47 38.18
CA TRP A 763 -26.37 -34.13 38.03
C TRP A 763 -27.20 -33.75 39.27
N VAL A 764 -27.22 -32.48 39.64
CA VAL A 764 -27.98 -31.95 40.78
C VAL A 764 -28.73 -30.71 40.35
N VAL A 765 -30.00 -30.58 40.70
CA VAL A 765 -30.74 -29.34 40.51
C VAL A 765 -30.19 -28.29 41.49
N SER A 766 -29.42 -27.32 40.99
CA SER A 766 -28.80 -26.26 41.79
C SER A 766 -29.71 -25.06 42.00
N SER A 767 -30.73 -24.89 41.16
CA SER A 767 -31.79 -23.89 41.33
C SER A 767 -33.05 -24.29 40.57
N ALA A 768 -34.22 -23.96 41.09
CA ALA A 768 -35.50 -24.21 40.45
C ALA A 768 -36.49 -23.05 40.68
N ILE A 769 -37.41 -22.85 39.73
CA ILE A 769 -38.54 -21.93 39.82
C ILE A 769 -39.78 -22.67 39.33
N GLY A 770 -40.83 -22.75 40.15
CA GLY A 770 -42.09 -23.42 39.81
C GLY A 770 -42.05 -24.95 39.88
N TRP A 771 -40.89 -25.56 39.63
CA TRP A 771 -40.72 -27.03 39.58
C TRP A 771 -40.87 -27.70 40.96
N SER A 772 -41.76 -28.70 41.05
CA SER A 772 -42.09 -29.44 42.28
C SER A 772 -41.20 -30.64 42.60
N GLY A 773 -40.19 -30.95 41.76
CA GLY A 773 -39.37 -32.14 41.95
C GLY A 773 -39.84 -33.36 41.16
N ASP A 774 -40.55 -33.14 40.05
CA ASP A 774 -41.17 -34.21 39.27
C ASP A 774 -40.15 -35.00 38.45
N PHE A 775 -40.10 -36.30 38.70
CA PHE A 775 -39.35 -37.31 37.95
C PHE A 775 -40.33 -38.32 37.36
N GLU A 776 -39.94 -39.01 36.29
CA GLU A 776 -40.67 -40.18 35.83
C GLU A 776 -40.83 -41.22 36.96
N ALA A 777 -42.06 -41.67 37.20
CA ALA A 777 -42.40 -42.69 38.20
C ALA A 777 -41.75 -44.03 37.90
#